data_AF-A0A8J2I5R7-F1
#
_entry.id   AF-A0A8J2I5R7-F1
#
_cell.length_a   1.000
_cell.length_b   1.000
_cell.length_c   1.000
_cell.angle_alpha   90.00
_cell.angle_beta   90.00
_cell.angle_gamma   90.00
#
_symmetry.space_group_name_H-M   'P 1'
#
loop_
_entity.id
_entity.type
_entity.pdbx_description
1 polymer ?
#
loop_
_entity_poly.entity_id
_entity_poly.type
_entity_poly.pdbx_seq_one_letter_code
_entity_poly.pdbx_strand_id
1 'polypeptide(L)'
;MDDQYPELQLPESRVLIVITGGTICMRKSPDGLVPARGFLKAGLAPRPVFNDGSYPEPLEIVTDDKGTRKAVQSLRTPVSTYERRVRYCVLEFEKLLDSSSIDSNGWDQIARTVQRNYQLFDGFVILHGTDSLAYTSSALSFMFHNLGKPVILTGSQAPMMNLQTDAQDNLLNSLIIAGHFMIPEVCLFFNFKLFRGNRATKVSAEDFDAFGSPNLPPLATVSSTKTNVLWHRVHRSVDLRPFTIQTSLDTAHVACLRVFPGITPAMVDAVLRLEGLKGLVLETFGAGNTPGGPDSAMTRCLADAVKRGIVIVNVTQCLSGSVSALYAPGAFLGRAGVVFGQDLTSEAALTKLAYLLALPDATPEEVAKRMSVSLRGELTETTRTHFEHPSRSGVLTPELSSLTALGYAVQKGDLQATKDIIRGEPRWLLNDADYQMNSPVDTRMQRTVVTINSNGRQSASFIRVAAALGWQVRAQMRDLNGIVARELCELDNVTVYIGALEDKKFLDDLFKSAQCAFINTTHWGDEVAIGRSLADAAKKAGIQHYIYSSMPDHSVFGNNWRALPLWAPKFTVEQYIRQIGLPATFVYCGIYHNNFTGLDFPLFRMEHQYDGSFVWQAPFHPDQPLPWLDSEHDIGPAIYQLFKEGPRKWNGKRIPLAFASMTPREVCKAFSTGLRRSVRYKRGPIVINVPTPTGYREHLSALEYTLGEKGAPYFGPDLEPDVPKVSLELWEGNRSMEEYAQEVFPVEEAANGLTWMEEVETPRREIEIDFEQINC
;
A
#
# COMPACT_ATOMS: atom_id res chain seq x y z
N MET A 1 -64.08 -2.60 -15.92
CA MET A 1 -63.40 -3.13 -17.11
C MET A 1 -62.40 -4.13 -16.58
N ASP A 2 -62.80 -5.40 -16.62
CA ASP A 2 -61.93 -6.55 -16.35
C ASP A 2 -60.93 -6.65 -17.49
N ASP A 3 -59.77 -6.03 -17.34
CA ASP A 3 -58.63 -6.30 -18.20
C ASP A 3 -57.91 -7.52 -17.63
N GLN A 4 -58.39 -8.71 -18.04
CA GLN A 4 -57.67 -9.97 -17.93
C GLN A 4 -56.44 -9.94 -18.85
N TYR A 5 -55.41 -9.19 -18.47
CA TYR A 5 -54.06 -9.53 -18.90
C TYR A 5 -53.68 -10.82 -18.14
N PRO A 6 -53.19 -11.87 -18.82
CA PRO A 6 -52.64 -13.03 -18.11
C PRO A 6 -51.59 -12.50 -17.13
N GLU A 7 -51.74 -12.84 -15.85
CA GLU A 7 -50.84 -12.40 -14.78
C GLU A 7 -49.41 -12.72 -15.23
N LEU A 8 -48.66 -11.71 -15.65
CA LEU A 8 -47.27 -11.87 -16.08
C LEU A 8 -46.56 -12.57 -14.93
N GLN A 9 -46.12 -13.81 -15.15
CA GLN A 9 -45.49 -14.62 -14.14
C GLN A 9 -44.10 -14.04 -13.86
N LEU A 10 -44.05 -12.99 -13.03
CA LEU A 10 -42.82 -12.29 -12.70
C LEU A 10 -41.91 -13.23 -11.88
N PRO A 11 -40.59 -13.26 -12.15
CA PRO A 11 -39.67 -14.10 -11.39
C PRO A 11 -39.70 -13.76 -9.89
N GLU A 12 -39.87 -14.78 -9.07
CA GLU A 12 -39.95 -14.68 -7.62
C GLU A 12 -38.74 -15.37 -6.95
N SER A 13 -38.06 -14.64 -6.06
CA SER A 13 -37.00 -15.20 -5.19
C SER A 13 -37.53 -15.47 -3.80
N ARG A 14 -37.03 -16.53 -3.14
CA ARG A 14 -37.38 -16.87 -1.75
C ARG A 14 -36.31 -16.38 -0.79
N VAL A 15 -36.66 -15.51 0.15
CA VAL A 15 -35.72 -15.00 1.17
C VAL A 15 -36.19 -15.39 2.58
N LEU A 16 -35.27 -15.87 3.41
CA LEU A 16 -35.56 -16.11 4.83
C LEU A 16 -35.08 -14.92 5.66
N ILE A 17 -35.98 -14.31 6.43
CA ILE A 17 -35.62 -13.33 7.45
C ILE A 17 -35.41 -14.08 8.78
N VAL A 18 -34.21 -14.00 9.34
CA VAL A 18 -33.88 -14.54 10.67
C VAL A 18 -33.80 -13.38 11.65
N ILE A 19 -34.55 -13.44 12.75
CA ILE A 19 -34.59 -12.37 13.75
C ILE A 19 -33.92 -12.85 15.03
N THR A 20 -32.78 -12.25 15.34
CA THR A 20 -32.04 -12.52 16.58
C THR A 20 -32.41 -11.52 17.69
N GLY A 21 -32.92 -10.34 17.31
CA GLY A 21 -33.35 -9.29 18.21
C GLY A 21 -32.99 -7.90 17.68
N GLY A 22 -32.54 -7.02 18.58
CA GLY A 22 -32.18 -5.64 18.26
C GLY A 22 -33.35 -4.66 18.15
N THR A 23 -32.99 -3.37 18.12
CA THR A 23 -33.92 -2.23 18.14
C THR A 23 -35.03 -2.32 17.09
N ILE A 24 -34.74 -2.88 15.91
CA ILE A 24 -35.68 -3.00 14.80
C ILE A 24 -37.00 -3.68 15.17
N CYS A 25 -36.95 -4.69 16.04
CA CYS A 25 -38.11 -5.43 16.53
C CYS A 25 -38.51 -5.08 17.97
N MET A 26 -37.92 -4.04 18.58
CA MET A 26 -38.26 -3.64 19.95
C MET A 26 -39.55 -2.81 20.01
N ARG A 27 -40.13 -2.73 21.20
CA ARG A 27 -41.23 -1.83 21.55
C ARG A 27 -40.89 -1.02 22.79
N LYS A 28 -41.49 0.16 22.93
CA LYS A 28 -41.38 0.95 24.16
C LYS A 28 -42.05 0.23 25.33
N SER A 29 -41.38 0.24 26.48
CA SER A 29 -41.85 -0.20 27.78
C SER A 29 -41.42 0.81 28.86
N PRO A 30 -41.93 0.73 30.10
CA PRO A 30 -41.48 1.58 31.20
C PRO A 30 -39.98 1.50 31.49
N ASP A 31 -39.36 0.34 31.23
CA ASP A 31 -37.93 0.07 31.47
C ASP A 31 -37.05 0.35 30.24
N GLY A 32 -37.58 1.06 29.24
CA GLY A 32 -36.91 1.33 27.96
C GLY A 32 -37.41 0.45 26.82
N LEU A 33 -36.58 0.26 25.79
CA LEU A 33 -36.94 -0.57 24.63
C LEU A 33 -36.71 -2.05 24.95
N VAL A 34 -37.73 -2.88 24.71
CA VAL A 34 -37.68 -4.34 24.93
C VAL A 34 -38.05 -5.11 23.67
N PRO A 35 -37.45 -6.29 23.41
CA PRO A 35 -37.78 -7.10 22.24
C PRO A 35 -39.27 -7.45 22.16
N ALA A 36 -39.86 -7.35 20.98
CA ALA A 36 -41.25 -7.72 20.72
C ALA A 36 -41.33 -8.86 19.70
N ARG A 37 -42.25 -9.81 19.94
CA ARG A 37 -42.52 -10.94 19.05
C ARG A 37 -43.64 -10.65 18.05
N GLY A 38 -43.73 -11.47 17.00
CA GLY A 38 -44.77 -11.36 15.98
C GLY A 38 -44.46 -10.30 14.94
N PHE A 39 -43.19 -10.13 14.60
CA PHE A 39 -42.68 -9.11 13.69
C PHE A 39 -43.28 -9.21 12.29
N LEU A 40 -43.54 -10.43 11.79
CA LEU A 40 -44.22 -10.61 10.49
C LEU A 40 -45.61 -9.96 10.48
N LYS A 41 -46.40 -10.17 11.55
CA LYS A 41 -47.80 -9.70 11.63
C LYS A 41 -47.91 -8.21 11.99
N ALA A 42 -47.10 -7.72 12.91
CA ALA A 42 -47.16 -6.34 13.38
C ALA A 42 -46.23 -5.40 12.61
N GLY A 43 -45.05 -5.90 12.21
CA GLY A 43 -43.98 -5.14 11.57
C GLY A 43 -44.04 -5.15 10.03
N LEU A 44 -44.47 -6.25 9.40
CA LEU A 44 -44.34 -6.37 7.93
C LEU A 44 -45.69 -6.39 7.20
N ALA A 45 -46.59 -7.29 7.57
CA ALA A 45 -47.88 -7.47 6.90
C ALA A 45 -48.73 -6.19 6.73
N PRO A 46 -48.77 -5.24 7.69
CA PRO A 46 -49.57 -4.01 7.55
C PRO A 46 -48.94 -2.96 6.63
N ARG A 47 -47.67 -3.12 6.22
CA ARG A 47 -46.93 -2.11 5.46
C ARG A 47 -46.94 -2.47 3.96
N PRO A 48 -47.54 -1.65 3.08
CA PRO A 48 -47.64 -1.96 1.65
C PRO A 48 -46.30 -2.17 0.94
N VAL A 49 -45.22 -1.55 1.43
CA VAL A 49 -43.88 -1.74 0.86
C VAL A 49 -43.33 -3.15 1.07
N PHE A 50 -43.83 -3.88 2.08
CA PHE A 50 -43.43 -5.24 2.43
C PHE A 50 -44.45 -6.30 2.02
N ASN A 51 -45.66 -5.89 1.64
CA ASN A 51 -46.78 -6.76 1.31
C ASN A 51 -47.59 -6.16 0.16
N ASP A 52 -47.63 -6.83 -0.99
CA ASP A 52 -48.44 -6.43 -2.16
C ASP A 52 -49.96 -6.64 -1.97
N GLY A 53 -50.38 -7.06 -0.77
CA GLY A 53 -51.76 -7.38 -0.42
C GLY A 53 -52.13 -8.85 -0.62
N SER A 54 -51.20 -9.65 -1.16
CA SER A 54 -51.37 -11.10 -1.31
C SER A 54 -50.88 -11.87 -0.08
N TYR A 55 -51.42 -13.07 0.09
CA TYR A 55 -50.96 -14.05 1.08
C TYR A 55 -50.64 -15.35 0.35
N PRO A 56 -49.44 -15.47 -0.24
CA PRO A 56 -49.04 -16.68 -0.93
C PRO A 56 -49.01 -17.87 0.04
N GLU A 57 -48.94 -19.07 -0.52
CA GLU A 57 -48.80 -20.31 0.25
C GLU A 57 -47.70 -20.20 1.33
N PRO A 58 -47.79 -20.92 2.45
CA PRO A 58 -46.71 -20.98 3.41
C PRO A 58 -45.38 -21.44 2.80
N LEU A 59 -44.26 -20.94 3.31
CA LEU A 59 -42.92 -21.46 2.99
C LEU A 59 -42.48 -22.42 4.10
N GLU A 60 -41.80 -23.50 3.74
CA GLU A 60 -41.22 -24.43 4.71
C GLU A 60 -39.90 -23.87 5.25
N ILE A 61 -39.72 -23.94 6.57
CA ILE A 61 -38.45 -23.70 7.26
C ILE A 61 -38.05 -24.92 8.08
N VAL A 62 -36.75 -25.12 8.26
CA VAL A 62 -36.19 -26.10 9.19
C VAL A 62 -35.81 -25.39 10.49
N THR A 63 -36.37 -25.83 11.62
CA THR A 63 -36.25 -25.12 12.90
C THR A 63 -35.16 -25.67 13.82
N ASP A 64 -34.74 -26.92 13.64
CA ASP A 64 -33.80 -27.61 14.54
C ASP A 64 -32.85 -28.57 13.80
N ASP A 65 -31.88 -29.13 14.52
CA ASP A 65 -30.90 -30.09 13.96
C ASP A 65 -31.51 -31.45 13.60
N LYS A 66 -32.73 -31.75 14.06
CA LYS A 66 -33.44 -32.98 13.70
C LYS A 66 -34.11 -32.89 12.33
N GLY A 67 -34.07 -31.70 11.71
CA GLY A 67 -34.69 -31.47 10.40
C GLY A 67 -36.19 -31.20 10.49
N THR A 68 -36.72 -30.80 11.66
CA THR A 68 -38.15 -30.51 11.81
C THR A 68 -38.57 -29.41 10.85
N ARG A 69 -39.47 -29.73 9.92
CA ARG A 69 -40.04 -28.77 8.97
C ARG A 69 -41.29 -28.14 9.54
N LYS A 70 -41.39 -26.82 9.39
CA LYS A 70 -42.56 -26.03 9.78
C LYS A 70 -42.96 -25.14 8.62
N ALA A 71 -44.23 -25.23 8.20
CA ALA A 71 -44.83 -24.29 7.28
C ALA A 71 -45.09 -22.96 8.00
N VAL A 72 -44.58 -21.86 7.46
CA VAL A 72 -44.73 -20.50 8.02
C VAL A 72 -45.34 -19.59 6.97
N GLN A 73 -46.28 -18.75 7.38
CA GLN A 73 -46.91 -17.77 6.50
C GLN A 73 -45.84 -16.95 5.77
N SER A 74 -45.98 -16.85 4.44
CA SER A 74 -45.10 -16.02 3.63
C SER A 74 -45.80 -14.72 3.22
N LEU A 75 -45.01 -13.70 2.95
CA LEU A 75 -45.45 -12.43 2.35
C LEU A 75 -44.70 -12.23 1.04
N ARG A 76 -45.22 -11.34 0.19
CA ARG A 76 -44.63 -11.00 -1.09
C ARG A 76 -44.50 -9.49 -1.23
N THR A 77 -43.32 -9.02 -1.62
CA THR A 77 -43.12 -7.59 -1.91
C THR A 77 -43.92 -7.17 -3.15
N PRO A 78 -44.27 -5.88 -3.27
CA PRO A 78 -44.65 -5.30 -4.56
C PRO A 78 -43.59 -5.55 -5.64
N VAL A 79 -43.98 -5.31 -6.90
CA VAL A 79 -43.05 -5.40 -8.04
C VAL A 79 -41.95 -4.36 -7.86
N SER A 80 -40.70 -4.83 -7.87
CA SER A 80 -39.54 -3.93 -7.80
C SER A 80 -39.27 -3.28 -9.17
N THR A 81 -38.41 -2.27 -9.18
CA THR A 81 -37.86 -1.67 -10.42
C THR A 81 -37.13 -2.66 -11.32
N TYR A 82 -36.85 -3.87 -10.85
CA TYR A 82 -36.20 -4.93 -11.62
C TYR A 82 -37.20 -5.92 -12.23
N GLU A 83 -38.50 -5.60 -12.22
CA GLU A 83 -39.58 -6.46 -12.72
C GLU A 83 -39.59 -7.84 -12.04
N ARG A 84 -39.26 -7.87 -10.75
CA ARG A 84 -39.20 -9.08 -9.92
C ARG A 84 -39.90 -8.86 -8.59
N ARG A 85 -40.21 -9.95 -7.90
CA ARG A 85 -40.77 -9.93 -6.54
C ARG A 85 -39.93 -10.77 -5.60
N VAL A 86 -39.97 -10.44 -4.31
CA VAL A 86 -39.37 -11.23 -3.25
C VAL A 86 -40.49 -11.82 -2.42
N ARG A 87 -40.56 -13.15 -2.36
CA ARG A 87 -41.39 -13.86 -1.38
C ARG A 87 -40.52 -14.25 -0.21
N TYR A 88 -40.99 -13.98 0.99
CA TYR A 88 -40.19 -14.20 2.18
C TYR A 88 -41.04 -14.65 3.36
N CYS A 89 -40.38 -15.27 4.33
CA CYS A 89 -40.97 -15.59 5.62
C CYS A 89 -39.99 -15.23 6.74
N VAL A 90 -40.47 -15.26 7.99
CA VAL A 90 -39.73 -14.82 9.17
C VAL A 90 -39.56 -15.99 10.13
N LEU A 91 -38.32 -16.19 10.59
CA LEU A 91 -37.96 -17.07 11.70
C LEU A 91 -37.46 -16.20 12.87
N GLU A 92 -38.26 -16.12 13.93
CA GLU A 92 -37.90 -15.46 15.19
C GLU A 92 -37.23 -16.48 16.12
N PHE A 93 -36.05 -16.14 16.65
CA PHE A 93 -35.42 -16.93 17.70
C PHE A 93 -36.28 -16.89 18.97
N GLU A 94 -36.22 -17.98 19.75
CA GLU A 94 -36.99 -18.08 20.99
C GLU A 94 -36.56 -17.01 21.99
N LYS A 95 -35.26 -16.82 22.19
CA LYS A 95 -34.74 -15.70 22.96
C LYS A 95 -34.28 -14.61 22.00
N LEU A 96 -35.05 -13.53 21.94
CA LEU A 96 -34.62 -12.31 21.26
C LEU A 96 -33.66 -11.56 22.19
N LEU A 97 -32.47 -11.26 21.69
CA LEU A 97 -31.38 -10.68 22.48
C LEU A 97 -31.12 -9.22 22.09
N ASP A 98 -30.65 -8.47 23.08
CA ASP A 98 -29.86 -7.28 22.80
C ASP A 98 -28.50 -7.71 22.21
N SER A 99 -28.01 -6.99 21.21
CA SER A 99 -26.77 -7.37 20.52
C SER A 99 -25.55 -7.39 21.44
N SER A 100 -25.52 -6.58 22.48
CA SER A 100 -24.45 -6.61 23.50
C SER A 100 -24.31 -7.95 24.22
N SER A 101 -25.36 -8.78 24.20
CA SER A 101 -25.41 -10.10 24.84
C SER A 101 -25.19 -11.27 23.87
N ILE A 102 -24.89 -11.00 22.59
CA ILE A 102 -24.64 -12.05 21.59
C ILE A 102 -23.16 -12.45 21.63
N ASP A 103 -22.93 -13.72 21.92
CA ASP A 103 -21.61 -14.35 22.03
C ASP A 103 -21.39 -15.40 20.89
N SER A 104 -20.33 -16.21 21.01
CA SER A 104 -20.06 -17.29 20.06
C SER A 104 -21.19 -18.31 19.93
N ASN A 105 -21.96 -18.57 20.99
CA ASN A 105 -23.10 -19.49 20.92
C ASN A 105 -24.24 -18.89 20.09
N GLY A 106 -24.46 -17.57 20.23
CA GLY A 106 -25.39 -16.83 19.38
C GLY A 106 -24.99 -16.89 17.90
N TRP A 107 -23.70 -16.72 17.58
CA TRP A 107 -23.21 -16.87 16.21
C TRP A 107 -23.41 -18.28 15.65
N ASP A 108 -23.14 -19.32 16.45
CA ASP A 108 -23.39 -20.72 16.08
C ASP A 108 -24.87 -20.97 15.77
N GLN A 109 -25.79 -20.40 16.56
CA GLN A 109 -27.22 -20.54 16.33
C GLN A 109 -27.65 -19.90 15.00
N ILE A 110 -27.11 -18.73 14.66
CA ILE A 110 -27.37 -18.06 13.38
C ILE A 110 -26.81 -18.90 12.23
N ALA A 111 -25.56 -19.34 12.34
CA ALA A 111 -24.89 -20.10 11.30
C ALA A 111 -25.60 -21.43 11.00
N ARG A 112 -26.00 -22.17 12.03
CA ARG A 112 -26.79 -23.40 11.89
C ARG A 112 -28.16 -23.15 11.28
N THR A 113 -28.83 -22.07 11.67
CA THR A 113 -30.12 -21.67 11.06
C THR A 113 -29.99 -21.45 9.55
N VAL A 114 -28.97 -20.72 9.11
CA VAL A 114 -28.68 -20.50 7.69
C VAL A 114 -28.37 -21.82 6.99
N GLN A 115 -27.52 -22.67 7.57
CA GLN A 115 -27.14 -23.97 6.99
C GLN A 115 -28.35 -24.90 6.79
N ARG A 116 -29.20 -25.06 7.80
CA ARG A 116 -30.38 -25.93 7.72
C ARG A 116 -31.38 -25.49 6.66
N ASN A 117 -31.47 -24.18 6.42
CA ASN A 117 -32.40 -23.59 5.47
C ASN A 117 -31.75 -23.27 4.11
N TYR A 118 -30.46 -23.59 3.93
CA TYR A 118 -29.67 -23.13 2.80
C TYR A 118 -30.21 -23.59 1.45
N GLN A 119 -30.82 -24.77 1.36
CA GLN A 119 -31.41 -25.29 0.11
C GLN A 119 -32.84 -24.80 -0.16
N LEU A 120 -33.53 -24.27 0.86
CA LEU A 120 -34.93 -23.87 0.76
C LEU A 120 -35.11 -22.41 0.31
N PHE A 121 -34.08 -21.59 0.48
CA PHE A 121 -34.11 -20.15 0.21
C PHE A 121 -32.99 -19.72 -0.73
N ASP A 122 -33.21 -18.65 -1.48
CA ASP A 122 -32.27 -18.08 -2.44
C ASP A 122 -31.35 -17.02 -1.79
N GLY A 123 -31.75 -16.46 -0.65
CA GLY A 123 -30.97 -15.52 0.15
C GLY A 123 -31.46 -15.41 1.60
N PHE A 124 -30.68 -14.74 2.44
CA PHE A 124 -30.94 -14.58 3.86
C PHE A 124 -30.81 -13.12 4.28
N VAL A 125 -31.73 -12.66 5.12
CA VAL A 125 -31.63 -11.38 5.83
C VAL A 125 -31.64 -11.67 7.33
N ILE A 126 -30.65 -11.16 8.06
CA ILE A 126 -30.54 -11.37 9.51
C ILE A 126 -30.78 -10.02 10.19
N LEU A 127 -31.86 -9.93 10.96
CA LEU A 127 -32.17 -8.78 11.80
C LEU A 127 -31.46 -8.90 13.13
N HIS A 128 -30.64 -7.90 13.45
CA HIS A 128 -29.74 -7.92 14.59
C HIS A 128 -29.57 -6.51 15.17
N GLY A 129 -29.23 -6.41 16.46
CA GLY A 129 -28.95 -5.12 17.12
C GLY A 129 -27.65 -4.49 16.62
N THR A 130 -27.55 -3.16 16.67
CA THR A 130 -26.45 -2.44 16.01
C THR A 130 -25.14 -2.52 16.79
N ASP A 131 -25.15 -2.70 18.12
CA ASP A 131 -23.94 -2.58 18.95
C ASP A 131 -22.85 -3.61 18.64
N SER A 132 -23.22 -4.85 18.32
CA SER A 132 -22.27 -5.90 17.93
C SER A 132 -22.48 -6.40 16.49
N LEU A 133 -23.22 -5.64 15.67
CA LEU A 133 -23.55 -6.04 14.29
C LEU A 133 -22.30 -6.31 13.44
N ALA A 134 -21.27 -5.48 13.57
CA ALA A 134 -20.00 -5.64 12.87
C ALA A 134 -19.24 -6.90 13.31
N TYR A 135 -19.25 -7.22 14.60
CA TYR A 135 -18.67 -8.47 15.14
C TYR A 135 -19.41 -9.69 14.60
N THR A 136 -20.74 -9.72 14.68
CA THR A 136 -21.54 -10.85 14.14
C THR A 136 -21.35 -11.00 12.63
N SER A 137 -21.31 -9.90 11.89
CA SER A 137 -21.05 -9.92 10.44
C SER A 137 -19.67 -10.49 10.12
N SER A 138 -18.65 -10.13 10.91
CA SER A 138 -17.29 -10.64 10.75
C SER A 138 -17.18 -12.11 11.12
N ALA A 139 -17.74 -12.52 12.26
CA ALA A 139 -17.76 -13.91 12.71
C ALA A 139 -18.43 -14.83 11.67
N LEU A 140 -19.64 -14.49 11.23
CA LEU A 140 -20.36 -15.28 10.22
C LEU A 140 -19.60 -15.35 8.89
N SER A 141 -18.88 -14.29 8.51
CA SER A 141 -18.05 -14.28 7.31
C SER A 141 -16.98 -15.38 7.35
N PHE A 142 -16.32 -15.58 8.50
CA PHE A 142 -15.32 -16.64 8.67
C PHE A 142 -15.97 -18.02 8.84
N MET A 143 -17.06 -18.11 9.60
CA MET A 143 -17.79 -19.36 9.83
C MET A 143 -18.35 -19.97 8.55
N PHE A 144 -18.74 -19.14 7.57
CA PHE A 144 -19.31 -19.59 6.31
C PHE A 144 -18.24 -19.93 5.28
N HIS A 145 -18.26 -21.19 4.83
CA HIS A 145 -17.35 -21.73 3.84
C HIS A 145 -18.13 -22.04 2.55
N ASN A 146 -17.57 -21.63 1.41
CA ASN A 146 -18.21 -21.80 0.09
C ASN A 146 -19.61 -21.18 0.04
N LEU A 147 -19.77 -20.00 0.64
CA LEU A 147 -21.01 -19.24 0.54
C LEU A 147 -21.27 -18.91 -0.94
N GLY A 148 -22.50 -19.15 -1.35
CA GLY A 148 -22.98 -19.03 -2.73
C GLY A 148 -24.30 -18.26 -2.82
N LYS A 149 -24.77 -17.69 -1.70
CA LYS A 149 -26.03 -16.95 -1.57
C LYS A 149 -25.80 -15.70 -0.73
N PRO A 150 -26.53 -14.60 -0.97
CA PRO A 150 -26.42 -13.41 -0.14
C PRO A 150 -26.90 -13.66 1.28
N VAL A 151 -26.09 -13.25 2.26
CA VAL A 151 -26.46 -13.16 3.66
C VAL A 151 -26.29 -11.72 4.11
N ILE A 152 -27.39 -11.01 4.32
CA ILE A 152 -27.38 -9.57 4.63
C ILE A 152 -27.80 -9.36 6.07
N LEU A 153 -26.89 -8.86 6.89
CA LEU A 153 -27.19 -8.37 8.23
C LEU A 153 -27.68 -6.94 8.15
N THR A 154 -28.73 -6.62 8.90
CA THR A 154 -29.22 -5.26 9.04
C THR A 154 -29.91 -5.07 10.39
N GLY A 155 -30.20 -3.82 10.71
CA GLY A 155 -30.83 -3.40 11.95
C GLY A 155 -31.41 -1.99 11.78
N SER A 156 -31.61 -1.30 12.89
CA SER A 156 -32.06 0.09 12.87
C SER A 156 -31.68 0.82 14.15
N GLN A 157 -31.60 2.14 14.09
CA GLN A 157 -31.47 2.99 15.28
C GLN A 157 -32.82 3.25 15.94
N ALA A 158 -33.91 3.22 15.17
CA ALA A 158 -35.27 3.35 15.69
C ALA A 158 -36.11 2.10 15.39
N PRO A 159 -37.00 1.66 16.31
CA PRO A 159 -37.87 0.51 16.07
C PRO A 159 -38.74 0.64 14.81
N MET A 160 -39.05 -0.49 14.17
CA MET A 160 -39.95 -0.54 13.00
C MET A 160 -41.32 0.10 13.28
N MET A 161 -41.80 0.00 14.52
CA MET A 161 -43.12 0.49 14.93
C MET A 161 -43.15 2.00 15.24
N ASN A 162 -42.02 2.69 15.23
CA ASN A 162 -41.98 4.14 15.41
C ASN A 162 -42.32 4.86 14.11
N LEU A 163 -42.88 6.06 14.23
CA LEU A 163 -43.20 6.93 13.08
C LEU A 163 -41.94 7.36 12.33
N GLN A 164 -40.93 7.85 13.07
CA GLN A 164 -39.62 8.20 12.52
C GLN A 164 -38.69 7.00 12.72
N THR A 165 -38.35 6.33 11.63
CA THR A 165 -37.53 5.12 11.67
C THR A 165 -36.76 4.88 10.39
N ASP A 166 -35.53 4.40 10.53
CA ASP A 166 -34.66 3.88 9.47
C ASP A 166 -34.91 2.39 9.18
N ALA A 167 -35.64 1.70 10.04
CA ALA A 167 -35.91 0.26 9.95
C ALA A 167 -36.57 -0.17 8.63
N GLN A 168 -37.50 0.65 8.12
CA GLN A 168 -38.23 0.34 6.90
C GLN A 168 -37.27 0.28 5.70
N ASP A 169 -36.46 1.33 5.51
CA ASP A 169 -35.54 1.42 4.38
C ASP A 169 -34.40 0.41 4.49
N ASN A 170 -33.85 0.22 5.69
CA ASN A 170 -32.80 -0.78 5.94
C ASN A 170 -33.27 -2.20 5.59
N LEU A 171 -34.45 -2.61 6.07
CA LEU A 171 -34.98 -3.95 5.81
C LEU A 171 -35.45 -4.13 4.36
N LEU A 172 -36.16 -3.15 3.80
CA LEU A 172 -36.68 -3.25 2.44
C LEU A 172 -35.55 -3.40 1.43
N ASN A 173 -34.51 -2.57 1.54
CA ASN A 173 -33.37 -2.66 0.65
C ASN A 173 -32.56 -3.94 0.88
N SER A 174 -32.45 -4.44 2.12
CA SER A 174 -31.83 -5.74 2.39
C SER A 174 -32.58 -6.89 1.70
N LEU A 175 -33.92 -6.88 1.72
CA LEU A 175 -34.74 -7.86 1.00
C LEU A 175 -34.56 -7.79 -0.51
N ILE A 176 -34.60 -6.58 -1.07
CA ILE A 176 -34.39 -6.34 -2.50
C ILE A 176 -33.01 -6.85 -2.93
N ILE A 177 -31.96 -6.51 -2.17
CA ILE A 177 -30.59 -6.94 -2.48
C ILE A 177 -30.49 -8.47 -2.39
N ALA A 178 -30.94 -9.07 -1.29
CA ALA A 178 -30.87 -10.53 -1.10
C ALA A 178 -31.69 -11.32 -2.13
N GLY A 179 -32.83 -10.80 -2.57
CA GLY A 179 -33.70 -11.47 -3.53
C GLY A 179 -33.32 -11.26 -5.01
N HIS A 180 -32.60 -10.18 -5.33
CA HIS A 180 -32.35 -9.81 -6.73
C HIS A 180 -30.89 -9.89 -7.16
N PHE A 181 -29.94 -9.82 -6.23
CA PHE A 181 -28.52 -9.74 -6.54
C PHE A 181 -27.74 -10.91 -5.93
N MET A 182 -27.01 -11.65 -6.77
CA MET A 182 -26.18 -12.76 -6.33
C MET A 182 -24.83 -12.24 -5.80
N ILE A 183 -24.83 -11.74 -4.57
CA ILE A 183 -23.65 -11.28 -3.83
C ILE A 183 -23.37 -12.34 -2.76
N PRO A 184 -22.56 -13.38 -3.03
CA PRO A 184 -22.40 -14.54 -2.17
C PRO A 184 -21.47 -14.27 -0.97
N GLU A 185 -21.77 -13.21 -0.24
CA GLU A 185 -20.99 -12.73 0.90
C GLU A 185 -21.89 -12.47 2.11
N VAL A 186 -21.27 -12.47 3.28
CA VAL A 186 -21.87 -11.88 4.48
C VAL A 186 -21.70 -10.38 4.39
N CYS A 187 -22.81 -9.66 4.26
CA CYS A 187 -22.85 -8.21 4.07
C CYS A 187 -23.56 -7.52 5.24
N LEU A 188 -23.26 -6.25 5.45
CA LEU A 188 -23.98 -5.37 6.37
C LEU A 188 -24.65 -4.26 5.55
N PHE A 189 -25.96 -4.09 5.67
CA PHE A 189 -26.68 -3.03 4.98
C PHE A 189 -27.19 -1.98 5.96
N PHE A 190 -26.82 -0.72 5.73
CA PHE A 190 -27.30 0.45 6.48
C PHE A 190 -27.28 1.70 5.61
N ASN A 191 -28.28 2.57 5.76
CA ASN A 191 -28.32 3.90 5.14
C ASN A 191 -27.95 3.90 3.65
N PHE A 192 -28.67 3.10 2.87
CA PHE A 192 -28.50 2.95 1.41
C PHE A 192 -27.13 2.43 0.95
N LYS A 193 -26.30 1.92 1.85
CA LYS A 193 -24.98 1.32 1.56
C LYS A 193 -24.95 -0.14 1.99
N LEU A 194 -24.46 -1.00 1.10
CA LEU A 194 -24.15 -2.41 1.38
C LEU A 194 -22.64 -2.54 1.57
N PHE A 195 -22.20 -2.87 2.77
CA PHE A 195 -20.80 -3.09 3.09
C PHE A 195 -20.49 -4.59 3.10
N ARG A 196 -19.24 -4.95 2.81
CA ARG A 196 -18.72 -6.26 3.17
C ARG A 196 -18.73 -6.36 4.70
N GLY A 197 -19.34 -7.42 5.24
CA GLY A 197 -19.61 -7.52 6.68
C GLY A 197 -18.36 -7.45 7.55
N ASN A 198 -17.28 -8.12 7.13
CA ASN A 198 -15.98 -8.15 7.81
C ASN A 198 -15.08 -6.92 7.54
N ARG A 199 -15.64 -5.86 6.95
CA ARG A 199 -14.98 -4.56 6.72
C ARG A 199 -15.72 -3.40 7.36
N ALA A 200 -16.90 -3.67 7.92
CA ALA A 200 -17.76 -2.66 8.49
C ALA A 200 -17.44 -2.46 9.98
N THR A 201 -17.59 -1.23 10.46
CA THR A 201 -17.52 -0.85 11.88
C THR A 201 -18.60 0.17 12.19
N LYS A 202 -19.05 0.21 13.45
CA LYS A 202 -20.05 1.18 13.91
C LYS A 202 -19.35 2.52 14.17
N VAL A 203 -19.70 3.54 13.40
CA VAL A 203 -19.05 4.87 13.42
C VAL A 203 -19.88 5.93 14.14
N SER A 204 -21.19 5.71 14.30
CA SER A 204 -22.08 6.61 15.04
C SER A 204 -23.04 5.83 15.95
N ALA A 205 -23.24 6.34 17.15
CA ALA A 205 -24.20 5.80 18.11
C ALA A 205 -25.62 6.36 17.92
N GLU A 206 -25.76 7.51 17.24
CA GLU A 206 -27.01 8.27 17.15
C GLU A 206 -27.52 8.41 15.71
N ASP A 207 -26.62 8.61 14.75
CA ASP A 207 -27.00 8.86 13.36
C ASP A 207 -27.56 7.61 12.67
N PHE A 208 -28.48 7.82 11.73
CA PHE A 208 -28.93 6.76 10.83
C PHE A 208 -27.80 6.24 9.91
N ASP A 209 -26.78 7.06 9.59
CA ASP A 209 -25.54 6.63 8.94
C ASP A 209 -24.59 5.97 9.97
N ALA A 210 -25.08 4.95 10.66
CA ALA A 210 -24.45 4.38 11.85
C ALA A 210 -23.17 3.57 11.57
N PHE A 211 -23.01 3.08 10.34
CA PHE A 211 -21.93 2.17 9.95
C PHE A 211 -21.09 2.73 8.82
N GLY A 212 -19.78 2.46 8.89
CA GLY A 212 -18.83 2.78 7.85
C GLY A 212 -17.98 1.56 7.48
N SER A 213 -17.35 1.62 6.31
CA SER A 213 -16.34 0.65 5.86
C SER A 213 -15.11 1.44 5.43
N PRO A 214 -14.18 1.72 6.36
CA PRO A 214 -13.19 2.78 6.18
C PRO A 214 -12.09 2.43 5.17
N ASN A 215 -11.73 1.15 5.06
CA ASN A 215 -10.65 0.66 4.19
C ASN A 215 -11.17 -0.09 2.94
N LEU A 216 -12.49 -0.19 2.75
CA LEU A 216 -13.10 -0.77 1.56
C LEU A 216 -14.39 0.00 1.20
N PRO A 217 -14.57 0.50 -0.03
CA PRO A 217 -15.83 1.12 -0.43
C PRO A 217 -17.00 0.14 -0.33
N PRO A 218 -18.25 0.62 -0.19
CA PRO A 218 -19.44 -0.23 -0.20
C PRO A 218 -19.47 -1.15 -1.42
N LEU A 219 -19.87 -2.41 -1.23
CA LEU A 219 -20.12 -3.36 -2.31
C LEU A 219 -21.30 -2.92 -3.19
N ALA A 220 -22.28 -2.24 -2.61
CA ALA A 220 -23.34 -1.60 -3.37
C ALA A 220 -23.83 -0.31 -2.72
N THR A 221 -24.37 0.59 -3.54
CA THR A 221 -25.08 1.79 -3.09
C THR A 221 -26.44 1.86 -3.76
N VAL A 222 -27.47 2.16 -2.99
CA VAL A 222 -28.84 2.34 -3.49
C VAL A 222 -29.07 3.82 -3.77
N SER A 223 -29.52 4.14 -4.98
CA SER A 223 -29.94 5.49 -5.36
C SER A 223 -31.41 5.48 -5.78
N SER A 224 -31.95 6.66 -6.10
CA SER A 224 -33.32 6.81 -6.60
C SER A 224 -33.60 6.09 -7.92
N THR A 225 -32.56 5.73 -8.70
CA THR A 225 -32.71 5.15 -10.03
C THR A 225 -32.33 3.67 -10.10
N LYS A 226 -31.37 3.21 -9.28
CA LYS A 226 -30.92 1.81 -9.28
C LYS A 226 -30.05 1.48 -8.06
N THR A 227 -29.88 0.19 -7.82
CA THR A 227 -28.83 -0.38 -6.96
C THR A 227 -27.56 -0.54 -7.80
N ASN A 228 -26.52 0.22 -7.47
CA ASN A 228 -25.22 0.13 -8.13
C ASN A 228 -24.31 -0.82 -7.36
N VAL A 229 -24.07 -2.02 -7.91
CA VAL A 229 -23.19 -3.03 -7.30
C VAL A 229 -21.79 -2.96 -7.93
N LEU A 230 -20.76 -2.88 -7.10
CA LEU A 230 -19.36 -2.96 -7.52
C LEU A 230 -18.95 -4.43 -7.70
N TRP A 231 -19.45 -5.08 -8.77
CA TRP A 231 -19.26 -6.51 -9.03
C TRP A 231 -17.81 -6.99 -9.04
N HIS A 232 -16.86 -6.11 -9.40
CA HIS A 232 -15.43 -6.41 -9.40
C HIS A 232 -14.84 -6.56 -7.98
N ARG A 233 -15.54 -6.07 -6.95
CA ARG A 233 -15.15 -6.23 -5.54
C ARG A 233 -15.87 -7.35 -4.83
N VAL A 234 -16.96 -7.86 -5.40
CA VAL A 234 -17.72 -8.98 -4.84
C VAL A 234 -16.85 -10.23 -4.87
N HIS A 235 -16.54 -10.75 -3.70
CA HIS A 235 -15.80 -11.99 -3.52
C HIS A 235 -16.71 -13.17 -3.86
N ARG A 236 -16.21 -14.08 -4.69
CA ARG A 236 -16.90 -15.31 -5.07
C ARG A 236 -15.97 -16.48 -4.81
N SER A 237 -16.48 -17.52 -4.15
CA SER A 237 -15.73 -18.76 -4.00
C SER A 237 -15.39 -19.32 -5.37
N VAL A 238 -14.10 -19.60 -5.60
CA VAL A 238 -13.63 -20.31 -6.79
C VAL A 238 -13.69 -21.84 -6.61
N ASP A 239 -13.89 -22.30 -5.38
CA ASP A 239 -14.07 -23.70 -5.04
C ASP A 239 -15.53 -24.14 -5.26
N LEU A 240 -15.71 -25.15 -6.11
CA LEU A 240 -16.98 -25.86 -6.31
C LEU A 240 -17.19 -26.88 -5.19
N ARG A 241 -17.49 -26.40 -3.98
CA ARG A 241 -17.78 -27.22 -2.81
C ARG A 241 -19.14 -26.86 -2.20
N PRO A 242 -19.83 -27.81 -1.53
CA PRO A 242 -21.04 -27.49 -0.80
C PRO A 242 -20.80 -26.42 0.27
N PHE A 243 -21.83 -25.61 0.51
CA PHE A 243 -21.85 -24.70 1.64
C PHE A 243 -21.68 -25.48 2.95
N THR A 244 -20.72 -25.07 3.76
CA THR A 244 -20.44 -25.67 5.06
C THR A 244 -20.19 -24.56 6.08
N ILE A 245 -20.29 -24.91 7.36
CA ILE A 245 -20.06 -23.98 8.46
C ILE A 245 -18.96 -24.52 9.39
N GLN A 246 -18.14 -23.63 9.92
CA GLN A 246 -17.28 -23.86 11.08
C GLN A 246 -17.91 -23.18 12.28
N THR A 247 -18.21 -23.94 13.33
CA THR A 247 -18.84 -23.43 14.56
C THR A 247 -17.83 -23.35 15.70
N SER A 248 -18.25 -22.78 16.83
CA SER A 248 -17.52 -22.82 18.11
C SER A 248 -16.21 -22.03 18.08
N LEU A 249 -16.31 -20.75 17.70
CA LEU A 249 -15.19 -19.81 17.72
C LEU A 249 -14.62 -19.66 19.13
N ASP A 250 -13.29 -19.62 19.24
CA ASP A 250 -12.60 -19.55 20.53
C ASP A 250 -12.54 -18.11 21.06
N THR A 251 -13.69 -17.62 21.53
CA THR A 251 -13.82 -16.28 22.12
C THR A 251 -13.36 -16.20 23.58
N ALA A 252 -13.23 -17.34 24.26
CA ALA A 252 -12.84 -17.41 25.66
C ALA A 252 -11.33 -17.20 25.87
N HIS A 253 -10.52 -17.47 24.85
CA HIS A 253 -9.05 -17.40 24.93
C HIS A 253 -8.44 -16.26 24.09
N VAL A 254 -9.25 -15.26 23.72
CA VAL A 254 -8.79 -14.05 23.02
C VAL A 254 -9.16 -12.79 23.81
N ALA A 255 -8.31 -11.77 23.71
CA ALA A 255 -8.56 -10.45 24.28
C ALA A 255 -8.33 -9.34 23.26
N CYS A 256 -8.93 -8.17 23.50
CA CYS A 256 -8.60 -6.93 22.82
C CYS A 256 -8.08 -5.93 23.84
N LEU A 257 -6.93 -5.31 23.56
CA LEU A 257 -6.31 -4.31 24.44
C LEU A 257 -5.97 -3.06 23.64
N ARG A 258 -6.55 -1.93 24.07
CA ARG A 258 -6.25 -0.62 23.49
C ARG A 258 -5.10 0.06 24.21
N VAL A 259 -4.06 0.40 23.46
CA VAL A 259 -2.91 1.17 23.96
C VAL A 259 -3.33 2.62 24.19
N PHE A 260 -2.90 3.24 25.30
CA PHE A 260 -3.13 4.67 25.57
C PHE A 260 -1.86 5.32 26.12
N PRO A 261 -1.69 6.65 25.99
CA PRO A 261 -0.50 7.32 26.51
C PRO A 261 -0.36 7.08 28.01
N GLY A 262 0.76 6.48 28.42
CA GLY A 262 1.01 6.10 29.81
C GLY A 262 0.67 4.64 30.17
N ILE A 263 0.18 3.81 29.24
CA ILE A 263 0.04 2.38 29.49
C ILE A 263 1.39 1.77 29.84
N THR A 264 1.45 1.02 30.94
CA THR A 264 2.70 0.44 31.43
C THR A 264 2.90 -0.98 30.89
N PRO A 265 4.15 -1.44 30.69
CA PRO A 265 4.42 -2.83 30.31
C PRO A 265 3.81 -3.85 31.29
N ALA A 266 3.74 -3.53 32.58
CA ALA A 266 3.14 -4.40 33.59
C ALA A 266 1.63 -4.63 33.38
N MET A 267 0.90 -3.62 32.88
CA MET A 267 -0.52 -3.77 32.55
C MET A 267 -0.72 -4.72 31.35
N VAL A 268 0.14 -4.59 30.33
CA VAL A 268 0.11 -5.48 29.15
C VAL A 268 0.52 -6.90 29.54
N ASP A 269 1.56 -7.05 30.37
CA ASP A 269 2.03 -8.36 30.87
C ASP A 269 0.96 -9.06 31.71
N ALA A 270 0.19 -8.31 32.52
CA ALA A 270 -0.91 -8.86 33.31
C ALA A 270 -1.99 -9.51 32.42
N VAL A 271 -2.35 -8.87 31.30
CA VAL A 271 -3.27 -9.45 30.31
C VAL A 271 -2.64 -10.68 29.67
N LEU A 272 -1.38 -10.59 29.24
CA LEU A 272 -0.64 -11.69 28.58
C LEU A 272 -0.28 -12.87 29.49
N ARG A 273 -0.56 -12.76 30.80
CA ARG A 273 -0.42 -13.84 31.79
C ARG A 273 -1.76 -14.43 32.22
N LEU A 274 -2.87 -13.91 31.70
CA LEU A 274 -4.19 -14.49 31.97
C LEU A 274 -4.18 -15.97 31.57
N GLU A 275 -4.59 -16.82 32.50
CA GLU A 275 -4.59 -18.27 32.31
C GLU A 275 -5.48 -18.64 31.10
N GLY A 276 -4.92 -19.44 30.19
CA GLY A 276 -5.61 -19.88 28.98
C GLY A 276 -5.59 -18.90 27.81
N LEU A 277 -5.08 -17.67 27.95
CA LEU A 277 -5.01 -16.73 26.82
C LEU A 277 -4.14 -17.28 25.69
N LYS A 278 -4.68 -17.33 24.46
CA LYS A 278 -3.99 -17.80 23.25
C LYS A 278 -3.78 -16.68 22.23
N GLY A 279 -4.58 -15.62 22.28
CA GLY A 279 -4.51 -14.54 21.30
C GLY A 279 -4.80 -13.16 21.89
N LEU A 280 -4.13 -12.13 21.38
CA LEU A 280 -4.34 -10.74 21.75
C LEU A 280 -4.45 -9.87 20.50
N VAL A 281 -5.57 -9.16 20.33
CA VAL A 281 -5.65 -8.01 19.43
C VAL A 281 -5.16 -6.79 20.19
N LEU A 282 -4.09 -6.17 19.70
CA LEU A 282 -3.47 -4.99 20.30
C LEU A 282 -3.78 -3.78 19.41
N GLU A 283 -4.62 -2.86 19.91
CA GLU A 283 -4.95 -1.64 19.17
C GLU A 283 -3.93 -0.55 19.48
N THR A 284 -3.12 -0.18 18.50
CA THR A 284 -1.95 0.71 18.66
C THR A 284 -2.15 2.05 17.94
N PHE A 285 -1.22 2.99 18.14
CA PHE A 285 -1.33 4.34 17.59
C PHE A 285 -0.95 4.40 16.11
N GLY A 286 -1.65 5.24 15.34
CA GLY A 286 -1.27 5.60 13.98
C GLY A 286 -1.01 4.38 13.09
N ALA A 287 0.16 4.29 12.48
CA ALA A 287 0.53 3.19 11.59
C ALA A 287 0.99 1.91 12.33
N GLY A 288 0.66 1.70 13.61
CA GLY A 288 1.00 0.47 14.33
C GLY A 288 1.95 0.62 15.52
N ASN A 289 2.03 1.79 16.14
CA ASN A 289 3.10 2.14 17.08
C ASN A 289 2.71 1.95 18.55
N THR A 290 3.62 1.36 19.33
CA THR A 290 3.55 1.31 20.81
C THR A 290 4.64 2.15 21.46
N PRO A 291 4.48 2.60 22.71
CA PRO A 291 5.56 3.24 23.47
C PRO A 291 6.76 2.30 23.65
N GLY A 292 7.98 2.83 23.45
CA GLY A 292 9.24 2.12 23.68
C GLY A 292 10.03 1.81 22.41
N GLY A 293 11.33 1.56 22.59
CA GLY A 293 12.26 1.12 21.53
C GLY A 293 12.48 -0.40 21.48
N PRO A 294 13.53 -0.88 20.78
CA PRO A 294 13.79 -2.31 20.56
C PRO A 294 13.97 -3.09 21.88
N ASP A 295 14.68 -2.50 22.84
CA ASP A 295 15.02 -3.14 24.12
C ASP A 295 14.09 -2.72 25.29
N SER A 296 12.98 -2.07 24.95
CA SER A 296 12.02 -1.60 25.95
C SER A 296 11.38 -2.78 26.70
N ALA A 297 10.95 -2.53 27.94
CA ALA A 297 10.20 -3.52 28.71
C ALA A 297 8.88 -3.91 28.01
N MET A 298 8.29 -3.00 27.22
CA MET A 298 7.11 -3.28 26.39
C MET A 298 7.42 -4.33 25.32
N THR A 299 8.44 -4.08 24.49
CA THR A 299 8.81 -5.01 23.41
C THR A 299 9.22 -6.38 23.95
N ARG A 300 9.95 -6.43 25.08
CA ARG A 300 10.33 -7.69 25.73
C ARG A 300 9.13 -8.47 26.24
N CYS A 301 8.18 -7.81 26.90
CA CYS A 301 6.94 -8.44 27.36
C CYS A 301 6.15 -9.09 26.20
N LEU A 302 6.01 -8.37 25.08
CA LEU A 302 5.35 -8.88 23.88
C LEU A 302 6.11 -10.06 23.25
N ALA A 303 7.44 -9.94 23.11
CA ALA A 303 8.27 -11.02 22.59
C ALA A 303 8.21 -12.29 23.46
N ASP A 304 8.20 -12.13 24.78
CA ASP A 304 8.10 -13.26 25.70
C ASP A 304 6.72 -13.93 25.64
N ALA A 305 5.65 -13.17 25.39
CA ALA A 305 4.32 -13.73 25.16
C ALA A 305 4.23 -14.51 23.84
N VAL A 306 4.82 -13.99 22.77
CA VAL A 306 4.91 -14.72 21.49
C VAL A 306 5.68 -16.03 21.66
N LYS A 307 6.79 -16.02 22.40
CA LYS A 307 7.54 -17.26 22.73
C LYS A 307 6.74 -18.26 23.56
N ARG A 308 5.75 -17.82 24.34
CA ARG A 308 4.80 -18.69 25.07
C ARG A 308 3.70 -19.24 24.15
N GLY A 309 3.66 -18.88 22.88
CA GLY A 309 2.66 -19.30 21.91
C GLY A 309 1.41 -18.41 21.86
N ILE A 310 1.46 -17.20 22.43
CA ILE A 310 0.36 -16.23 22.31
C ILE A 310 0.48 -15.49 20.98
N VAL A 311 -0.56 -15.56 20.15
CA VAL A 311 -0.59 -14.82 18.88
C VAL A 311 -1.04 -13.39 19.14
N ILE A 312 -0.14 -12.43 18.94
CA ILE A 312 -0.45 -11.00 19.10
C ILE A 312 -0.65 -10.39 17.72
N VAL A 313 -1.78 -9.75 17.50
CA VAL A 313 -2.16 -9.08 16.25
C VAL A 313 -2.26 -7.59 16.49
N ASN A 314 -1.37 -6.83 15.86
CA ASN A 314 -1.36 -5.38 15.92
C ASN A 314 -2.35 -4.78 14.91
N VAL A 315 -3.34 -4.05 15.39
CA VAL A 315 -4.28 -3.26 14.58
C VAL A 315 -4.19 -1.79 14.96
N THR A 316 -4.54 -0.89 14.03
CA THR A 316 -4.55 0.54 14.32
C THR A 316 -5.82 0.95 15.05
N GLN A 317 -5.71 1.93 15.96
CA GLN A 317 -6.86 2.63 16.53
C GLN A 317 -7.50 3.62 15.56
N CYS A 318 -6.80 3.99 14.49
CA CYS A 318 -7.32 4.90 13.48
C CYS A 318 -8.46 4.23 12.72
N LEU A 319 -9.52 4.99 12.44
CA LEU A 319 -10.67 4.47 11.70
C LEU A 319 -10.27 3.97 10.31
N SER A 320 -9.36 4.67 9.62
CA SER A 320 -8.80 4.27 8.33
C SER A 320 -7.28 4.18 8.39
N GLY A 321 -6.71 3.43 7.42
CA GLY A 321 -5.28 3.19 7.31
C GLY A 321 -4.90 1.73 7.54
N SER A 322 -3.59 1.48 7.57
CA SER A 322 -3.02 0.15 7.72
C SER A 322 -1.82 0.18 8.67
N VAL A 323 -1.62 -0.89 9.42
CA VAL A 323 -0.41 -1.11 10.21
C VAL A 323 0.78 -1.35 9.28
N SER A 324 1.86 -0.61 9.48
CA SER A 324 3.07 -0.62 8.65
C SER A 324 4.34 -0.62 9.51
N ALA A 325 5.38 -1.32 9.05
CA ALA A 325 6.72 -1.29 9.65
C ALA A 325 7.52 -0.02 9.29
N LEU A 326 6.93 0.97 8.60
CA LEU A 326 7.63 2.17 8.18
C LEU A 326 8.31 2.92 9.35
N TYR A 327 7.68 2.91 10.52
CA TYR A 327 8.21 3.56 11.71
C TYR A 327 8.92 2.56 12.62
N ALA A 328 10.05 2.98 13.21
CA ALA A 328 10.87 2.13 14.08
C ALA A 328 10.07 1.43 15.21
N PRO A 329 9.14 2.09 15.93
CA PRO A 329 8.31 1.44 16.95
C PRO A 329 7.49 0.25 16.40
N GLY A 330 6.82 0.40 15.26
CA GLY A 330 6.09 -0.69 14.60
C GLY A 330 7.01 -1.81 14.08
N ALA A 331 8.19 -1.46 13.56
CA ALA A 331 9.18 -2.45 13.13
C ALA A 331 9.73 -3.30 14.29
N PHE A 332 9.87 -2.74 15.49
CA PHE A 332 10.28 -3.51 16.67
C PHE A 332 9.23 -4.55 17.06
N LEU A 333 7.93 -4.23 16.93
CA LEU A 333 6.85 -5.18 17.19
C LEU A 333 6.88 -6.35 16.21
N GLY A 334 7.08 -6.08 14.91
CA GLY A 334 7.23 -7.13 13.90
C GLY A 334 8.41 -8.05 14.21
N ARG A 335 9.56 -7.49 14.62
CA ARG A 335 10.73 -8.28 15.06
C ARG A 335 10.48 -9.09 16.33
N ALA A 336 9.60 -8.63 17.22
CA ALA A 336 9.18 -9.37 18.41
C ALA A 336 8.21 -10.52 18.09
N GLY A 337 7.81 -10.69 16.83
CA GLY A 337 6.88 -11.72 16.38
C GLY A 337 5.40 -11.32 16.47
N VAL A 338 5.11 -10.03 16.68
CA VAL A 338 3.75 -9.49 16.61
C VAL A 338 3.32 -9.43 15.15
N VAL A 339 2.13 -9.98 14.84
CA VAL A 339 1.57 -10.01 13.49
C VAL A 339 0.97 -8.66 13.16
N PHE A 340 1.26 -8.12 11.98
CA PHE A 340 0.57 -6.93 11.50
C PHE A 340 -0.80 -7.31 10.94
N GLY A 341 -1.84 -6.75 11.56
CA GLY A 341 -3.23 -6.86 11.10
C GLY A 341 -3.54 -6.01 9.87
N GLN A 342 -2.54 -5.30 9.32
CA GLN A 342 -2.70 -4.43 8.14
C GLN A 342 -3.89 -3.48 8.31
N ASP A 343 -4.88 -3.55 7.44
CA ASP A 343 -6.07 -2.68 7.39
C ASP A 343 -7.34 -3.36 7.92
N LEU A 344 -7.19 -4.43 8.72
CA LEU A 344 -8.28 -5.07 9.47
C LEU A 344 -8.97 -4.07 10.41
N THR A 345 -10.29 -4.17 10.53
CA THR A 345 -11.00 -3.58 11.66
C THR A 345 -10.79 -4.42 12.92
N SER A 346 -10.97 -3.86 14.10
CA SER A 346 -10.84 -4.60 15.37
C SER A 346 -11.83 -5.76 15.47
N GLU A 347 -13.05 -5.59 14.94
CA GLU A 347 -14.08 -6.63 14.92
C GLU A 347 -13.67 -7.81 14.04
N ALA A 348 -13.13 -7.52 12.85
CA ALA A 348 -12.62 -8.54 11.94
C ALA A 348 -11.39 -9.23 12.52
N ALA A 349 -10.45 -8.50 13.13
CA ALA A 349 -9.26 -9.07 13.74
C ALA A 349 -9.59 -10.02 14.89
N LEU A 350 -10.48 -9.62 15.81
CA LEU A 350 -10.89 -10.43 16.95
C LEU A 350 -11.59 -11.72 16.49
N THR A 351 -12.57 -11.58 15.60
CA THR A 351 -13.36 -12.73 15.12
C THR A 351 -12.54 -13.67 14.23
N LYS A 352 -11.62 -13.15 13.41
CA LYS A 352 -10.67 -13.95 12.63
C LYS A 352 -9.73 -14.73 13.54
N LEU A 353 -9.19 -14.09 14.57
CA LEU A 353 -8.29 -14.74 15.54
C LEU A 353 -9.03 -15.86 16.30
N ALA A 354 -10.23 -15.58 16.81
CA ALA A 354 -11.08 -16.58 17.46
C ALA A 354 -11.45 -17.76 16.53
N TYR A 355 -11.71 -17.48 15.26
CA TYR A 355 -11.95 -18.50 14.24
C TYR A 355 -10.73 -19.37 13.98
N LEU A 356 -9.55 -18.75 13.78
CA LEU A 356 -8.33 -19.49 13.48
C LEU A 356 -7.89 -20.37 14.65
N LEU A 357 -8.04 -19.89 15.88
CA LEU A 357 -7.75 -20.65 17.10
C LEU A 357 -8.72 -21.82 17.32
N ALA A 358 -9.92 -21.76 16.76
CA ALA A 358 -10.92 -22.82 16.83
C ALA A 358 -10.74 -23.91 15.75
N LEU A 359 -9.80 -23.73 14.82
CA LEU A 359 -9.55 -24.75 13.79
C LEU A 359 -8.82 -25.97 14.39
N PRO A 360 -9.12 -27.19 13.90
CA PRO A 360 -8.37 -28.38 14.28
C PRO A 360 -6.88 -28.20 13.97
N ASP A 361 -6.02 -28.66 14.87
CA ASP A 361 -4.55 -28.64 14.72
C ASP A 361 -3.93 -27.24 14.53
N ALA A 362 -4.64 -26.18 14.93
CA ALA A 362 -4.15 -24.81 14.85
C ALA A 362 -2.92 -24.61 15.75
N THR A 363 -1.75 -24.39 15.14
CA THR A 363 -0.55 -23.96 15.85
C THR A 363 -0.48 -22.43 15.90
N PRO A 364 0.17 -21.83 16.92
CA PRO A 364 0.36 -20.38 16.98
C PRO A 364 1.00 -19.80 15.72
N GLU A 365 1.95 -20.52 15.12
CA GLU A 365 2.65 -20.09 13.90
C GLU A 365 1.70 -20.05 12.69
N GLU A 366 0.86 -21.07 12.51
CA GLU A 366 -0.09 -21.10 11.40
C GLU A 366 -1.20 -20.06 11.59
N VAL A 367 -1.67 -19.87 12.82
CA VAL A 367 -2.62 -18.80 13.15
C VAL A 367 -2.01 -17.44 12.85
N ALA A 368 -0.77 -17.19 13.27
CA ALA A 368 -0.06 -15.94 13.00
C ALA A 368 0.08 -15.68 11.49
N LYS A 369 0.49 -16.69 10.73
CA LYS A 369 0.59 -16.62 9.27
C LYS A 369 -0.77 -16.33 8.62
N ARG A 370 -1.82 -17.04 9.03
CA ARG A 370 -3.17 -16.86 8.47
C ARG A 370 -3.83 -15.55 8.87
N MET A 371 -3.41 -14.94 9.98
CA MET A 371 -3.83 -13.59 10.33
C MET A 371 -3.38 -12.55 9.29
N SER A 372 -2.20 -12.73 8.66
CA SER A 372 -1.64 -11.81 7.67
C SER A 372 -2.15 -11.95 6.22
N VAL A 373 -3.02 -12.91 5.93
CA VAL A 373 -3.58 -13.15 4.57
C VAL A 373 -5.10 -13.10 4.58
N SER A 374 -5.70 -12.63 3.49
CA SER A 374 -7.14 -12.42 3.38
C SER A 374 -7.86 -13.75 3.18
N LEU A 375 -8.73 -14.12 4.12
CA LEU A 375 -9.51 -15.37 4.04
C LEU A 375 -10.87 -15.15 3.40
N ARG A 376 -11.45 -13.98 3.60
CA ARG A 376 -12.83 -13.60 3.24
C ARG A 376 -12.92 -12.16 2.74
N GLY A 377 -11.81 -11.57 2.30
CA GLY A 377 -11.77 -10.19 1.82
C GLY A 377 -11.77 -9.12 2.92
N GLU A 378 -11.48 -9.53 4.17
CA GLU A 378 -11.44 -8.72 5.39
C GLU A 378 -10.21 -7.79 5.49
N LEU A 379 -9.14 -8.13 4.77
CA LEU A 379 -7.92 -7.34 4.70
C LEU A 379 -7.48 -7.18 3.25
N THR A 380 -6.80 -6.07 2.99
CA THR A 380 -6.23 -5.74 1.69
C THR A 380 -4.82 -6.29 1.68
N GLU A 381 -4.66 -7.46 1.09
CA GLU A 381 -3.33 -7.96 0.81
C GLU A 381 -2.66 -6.93 -0.10
N THR A 382 -1.46 -6.50 0.26
CA THR A 382 -0.64 -5.63 -0.57
C THR A 382 -0.09 -6.46 -1.74
N THR A 383 -0.98 -6.91 -2.62
CA THR A 383 -0.68 -7.68 -3.83
C THR A 383 -0.41 -6.76 -5.01
N ARG A 384 0.43 -5.73 -4.84
CA ARG A 384 1.04 -5.12 -6.03
C ARG A 384 2.17 -5.99 -6.56
N THR A 385 1.75 -7.13 -7.11
CA THR A 385 2.17 -7.51 -8.46
C THR A 385 0.88 -7.53 -9.29
N HIS A 386 0.72 -6.55 -10.18
CA HIS A 386 -0.43 -6.50 -11.10
C HIS A 386 -0.28 -7.59 -12.16
N PHE A 387 -1.20 -8.55 -12.19
CA PHE A 387 -1.39 -9.46 -13.32
C PHE A 387 -2.83 -9.34 -13.82
N GLU A 388 -2.99 -8.84 -15.05
CA GLU A 388 -4.28 -8.73 -15.74
C GLU A 388 -4.22 -9.60 -17.02
N HIS A 389 -5.27 -10.38 -17.31
CA HIS A 389 -5.33 -11.20 -18.53
C HIS A 389 -5.58 -10.32 -19.76
N PRO A 390 -4.95 -10.58 -20.93
CA PRO A 390 -5.11 -9.71 -22.10
C PRO A 390 -6.53 -9.77 -22.66
N SER A 391 -7.23 -8.64 -22.63
CA SER A 391 -8.44 -8.25 -23.39
C SER A 391 -9.48 -9.32 -23.76
N ARG A 392 -10.71 -9.21 -23.21
CA ARG A 392 -12.08 -9.48 -23.73
C ARG A 392 -12.42 -10.50 -24.86
N SER A 393 -11.49 -11.23 -25.47
CA SER A 393 -11.75 -12.07 -26.68
C SER A 393 -11.87 -13.58 -26.41
N GLY A 394 -11.59 -14.05 -25.19
CA GLY A 394 -11.71 -15.48 -24.83
C GLY A 394 -10.66 -16.41 -25.43
N VAL A 395 -9.65 -15.87 -26.11
CA VAL A 395 -8.53 -16.63 -26.68
C VAL A 395 -7.33 -16.49 -25.73
N LEU A 396 -6.85 -17.61 -25.16
CA LEU A 396 -5.59 -17.64 -24.43
C LEU A 396 -4.47 -17.21 -25.38
N THR A 397 -3.62 -16.30 -24.93
CA THR A 397 -2.43 -16.00 -25.71
C THR A 397 -1.54 -17.25 -25.77
N PRO A 398 -0.71 -17.41 -26.82
CA PRO A 398 0.16 -18.58 -26.98
C PRO A 398 0.96 -18.90 -25.72
N GLU A 399 1.38 -17.87 -24.99
CA GLU A 399 2.09 -17.94 -23.73
C GLU A 399 1.27 -18.71 -22.67
N LEU A 400 0.10 -18.20 -22.29
CA LEU A 400 -0.73 -18.83 -21.24
C LEU A 400 -1.15 -20.27 -21.57
N SER A 401 -1.29 -20.58 -22.87
CA SER A 401 -1.53 -21.94 -23.35
C SER A 401 -0.35 -22.88 -23.03
N SER A 402 0.88 -22.44 -23.29
CA SER A 402 2.09 -23.24 -23.07
C SER A 402 2.42 -23.46 -21.58
N LEU A 403 2.18 -22.48 -20.70
CA LEU A 403 2.35 -22.68 -19.25
C LEU A 403 1.36 -23.67 -18.68
N THR A 404 0.11 -23.56 -19.12
CA THR A 404 -0.95 -24.49 -18.73
C THR A 404 -0.60 -25.90 -19.21
N ALA A 405 -0.13 -26.05 -20.45
CA ALA A 405 0.34 -27.32 -21.00
C ALA A 405 1.53 -27.90 -20.22
N LEU A 406 2.50 -27.06 -19.82
CA LEU A 406 3.63 -27.51 -19.01
C LEU A 406 3.17 -28.02 -17.64
N GLY A 407 2.29 -27.28 -16.96
CA GLY A 407 1.75 -27.67 -15.66
C GLY A 407 1.09 -29.06 -15.70
N TYR A 408 0.28 -29.32 -16.74
CA TYR A 408 -0.34 -30.64 -16.93
C TYR A 408 0.65 -31.75 -17.30
N ALA A 409 1.69 -31.46 -18.09
CA ALA A 409 2.73 -32.44 -18.44
C ALA A 409 3.55 -32.86 -17.20
N VAL A 410 3.92 -31.89 -16.36
CA VAL A 410 4.63 -32.13 -15.10
C VAL A 410 3.75 -32.91 -14.12
N GLN A 411 2.49 -32.50 -13.94
CA GLN A 411 1.56 -33.20 -13.04
C GLN A 411 1.35 -34.67 -13.44
N LYS A 412 1.33 -34.96 -14.74
CA LYS A 412 1.19 -36.32 -15.28
C LYS A 412 2.50 -37.13 -15.29
N GLY A 413 3.62 -36.52 -14.89
CA GLY A 413 4.94 -37.15 -14.94
C GLY A 413 5.48 -37.36 -16.36
N ASP A 414 4.95 -36.66 -17.36
CA ASP A 414 5.37 -36.80 -18.76
C ASP A 414 6.61 -35.95 -19.04
N LEU A 415 7.77 -36.56 -18.80
CA LEU A 415 9.07 -35.91 -18.92
C LEU A 415 9.39 -35.46 -20.36
N GLN A 416 8.89 -36.17 -21.37
CA GLN A 416 9.21 -35.85 -22.76
C GLN A 416 8.38 -34.66 -23.23
N ALA A 417 7.07 -34.65 -22.96
CA ALA A 417 6.21 -33.50 -23.25
C ALA A 417 6.68 -32.25 -22.49
N THR A 418 7.11 -32.40 -21.24
CA THR A 418 7.68 -31.31 -20.44
C THR A 418 8.92 -30.71 -21.13
N LYS A 419 9.85 -31.55 -21.58
CA LYS A 419 11.07 -31.11 -22.28
C LYS A 419 10.76 -30.43 -23.62
N ASP A 420 9.78 -30.94 -24.34
CA ASP A 420 9.44 -30.42 -25.67
C ASP A 420 8.71 -29.08 -25.57
N ILE A 421 7.81 -28.90 -24.59
CA ILE A 421 7.19 -27.61 -24.28
C ILE A 421 8.23 -26.59 -23.83
N ILE A 422 9.16 -26.99 -22.95
CA ILE A 422 10.26 -26.12 -22.50
C ILE A 422 11.19 -25.73 -23.66
N ARG A 423 11.52 -26.66 -24.56
CA ARG A 423 12.36 -26.36 -25.74
C ARG A 423 11.64 -25.49 -26.75
N GLY A 424 10.32 -25.59 -26.85
CA GLY A 424 9.48 -24.82 -27.75
C GLY A 424 9.13 -23.41 -27.29
N GLU A 425 9.37 -23.06 -26.02
CA GLU A 425 8.96 -21.78 -25.42
C GLU A 425 10.16 -20.84 -25.14
N PRO A 426 10.53 -19.97 -26.10
CA PRO A 426 11.78 -19.21 -26.03
C PRO A 426 11.72 -17.94 -25.16
N ARG A 427 10.55 -17.51 -24.64
CA ARG A 427 10.39 -16.14 -24.11
C ARG A 427 10.36 -15.98 -22.59
N TRP A 428 9.49 -16.68 -21.86
CA TRP A 428 9.04 -16.18 -20.55
C TRP A 428 8.99 -17.21 -19.42
N LEU A 429 8.62 -18.48 -19.67
CA LEU A 429 8.51 -19.51 -18.62
C LEU A 429 9.77 -19.76 -17.77
N LEU A 430 10.93 -19.63 -18.41
CA LEU A 430 12.24 -19.82 -17.80
C LEU A 430 12.97 -18.51 -17.50
N ASN A 431 12.41 -17.37 -17.91
CA ASN A 431 13.14 -16.10 -17.97
C ASN A 431 12.41 -14.91 -17.35
N ASP A 432 11.12 -15.01 -17.01
CA ASP A 432 10.43 -14.00 -16.21
C ASP A 432 10.52 -14.37 -14.74
N ALA A 433 10.96 -13.38 -13.95
CA ALA A 433 11.20 -13.51 -12.54
C ALA A 433 10.21 -12.61 -11.77
N ASP A 434 9.84 -13.01 -10.56
CA ASP A 434 8.87 -12.30 -9.73
C ASP A 434 9.39 -10.94 -9.23
N TYR A 435 8.62 -10.27 -8.36
CA TYR A 435 9.00 -8.98 -7.79
C TYR A 435 10.24 -9.04 -6.87
N GLN A 436 10.79 -10.23 -6.58
CA GLN A 436 12.09 -10.45 -5.93
C GLN A 436 13.14 -11.04 -6.89
N MET A 437 12.82 -11.17 -8.17
CA MET A 437 13.63 -11.80 -9.22
C MET A 437 13.89 -13.30 -9.05
N ASN A 438 12.95 -14.03 -8.44
CA ASN A 438 12.95 -15.49 -8.51
C ASN A 438 12.22 -15.96 -9.76
N SER A 439 12.83 -16.84 -10.56
CA SER A 439 12.04 -17.64 -11.51
C SER A 439 11.33 -18.76 -10.73
N PRO A 440 10.21 -19.31 -11.23
CA PRO A 440 9.53 -20.43 -10.57
C PRO A 440 10.41 -21.68 -10.35
N VAL A 441 11.64 -21.70 -10.89
CA VAL A 441 12.57 -22.84 -10.88
C VAL A 441 13.97 -22.49 -10.31
N ASP A 442 14.26 -21.23 -9.94
CA ASP A 442 15.63 -20.83 -9.55
C ASP A 442 15.88 -20.92 -8.03
N THR A 443 16.68 -21.90 -7.62
CA THR A 443 17.20 -22.01 -6.26
C THR A 443 18.53 -21.24 -6.13
N ARG A 444 18.49 -20.04 -5.52
CA ARG A 444 19.64 -19.28 -4.97
C ARG A 444 20.89 -19.17 -5.88
N MET A 445 20.98 -18.10 -6.67
CA MET A 445 22.27 -17.56 -7.14
C MET A 445 22.53 -16.15 -6.57
N GLN A 446 23.64 -15.99 -5.84
CA GLN A 446 24.14 -14.69 -5.36
C GLN A 446 24.64 -13.85 -6.55
N ARG A 447 24.04 -12.68 -6.82
CA ARG A 447 24.47 -11.76 -7.88
C ARG A 447 25.58 -10.83 -7.37
N THR A 448 26.59 -10.59 -8.21
CA THR A 448 27.69 -9.63 -7.95
C THR A 448 27.59 -8.41 -8.86
N VAL A 449 27.64 -7.21 -8.27
CA VAL A 449 27.63 -5.92 -8.99
C VAL A 449 28.88 -5.10 -8.71
N VAL A 450 29.42 -4.45 -9.74
CA VAL A 450 30.52 -3.48 -9.63
C VAL A 450 29.97 -2.07 -9.57
N THR A 451 30.45 -1.24 -8.64
CA THR A 451 30.10 0.19 -8.58
C THR A 451 31.35 1.05 -8.70
N ILE A 452 31.29 2.11 -9.51
CA ILE A 452 32.38 3.09 -9.67
C ILE A 452 32.02 4.40 -8.96
N ASN A 453 33.03 5.12 -8.47
CA ASN A 453 32.84 6.37 -7.71
C ASN A 453 31.87 6.12 -6.53
N SER A 454 32.17 5.09 -5.74
CA SER A 454 31.23 4.47 -4.80
C SER A 454 30.91 5.31 -3.57
N ASN A 455 31.77 6.26 -3.23
CA ASN A 455 31.52 7.25 -2.18
C ASN A 455 30.72 8.47 -2.67
N GLY A 456 30.38 8.55 -3.96
CA GLY A 456 29.44 9.54 -4.49
C GLY A 456 27.99 9.19 -4.15
N ARG A 457 27.16 10.22 -3.92
CA ARG A 457 25.75 10.08 -3.45
C ARG A 457 24.93 9.05 -4.23
N GLN A 458 25.03 9.06 -5.56
CA GLN A 458 24.32 8.11 -6.43
C GLN A 458 24.70 6.64 -6.14
N SER A 459 26.00 6.35 -6.16
CA SER A 459 26.50 4.99 -5.95
C SER A 459 26.27 4.54 -4.52
N ALA A 460 26.50 5.40 -3.53
CA ALA A 460 26.26 5.07 -2.12
C ALA A 460 24.80 4.70 -1.86
N SER A 461 23.84 5.45 -2.43
CA SER A 461 22.41 5.13 -2.39
C SER A 461 22.13 3.72 -2.94
N PHE A 462 22.67 3.40 -4.12
CA PHE A 462 22.50 2.06 -4.72
C PHE A 462 23.16 0.94 -3.91
N ILE A 463 24.37 1.16 -3.40
CA ILE A 463 25.10 0.14 -2.63
C ILE A 463 24.33 -0.25 -1.37
N ARG A 464 23.76 0.72 -0.64
CA ARG A 464 22.93 0.44 0.55
C ARG A 464 21.75 -0.48 0.22
N VAL A 465 21.05 -0.20 -0.88
CA VAL A 465 19.91 -1.02 -1.34
C VAL A 465 20.36 -2.41 -1.79
N ALA A 466 21.39 -2.49 -2.64
CA ALA A 466 21.89 -3.76 -3.15
C ALA A 466 22.41 -4.67 -2.03
N ALA A 467 23.18 -4.12 -1.08
CA ALA A 467 23.71 -4.86 0.06
C ALA A 467 22.60 -5.36 0.99
N ALA A 468 21.60 -4.52 1.30
CA ALA A 468 20.44 -4.90 2.11
C ALA A 468 19.61 -6.04 1.48
N LEU A 469 19.60 -6.11 0.15
CA LEU A 469 18.91 -7.16 -0.62
C LEU A 469 19.81 -8.38 -0.91
N GLY A 470 20.98 -8.46 -0.28
CA GLY A 470 21.87 -9.63 -0.33
C GLY A 470 22.73 -9.75 -1.59
N TRP A 471 22.88 -8.68 -2.38
CA TRP A 471 23.81 -8.66 -3.51
C TRP A 471 25.23 -8.49 -3.01
N GLN A 472 26.18 -9.15 -3.67
CA GLN A 472 27.60 -8.92 -3.46
C GLN A 472 28.03 -7.67 -4.23
N VAL A 473 28.59 -6.69 -3.54
CA VAL A 473 28.95 -5.40 -4.15
C VAL A 473 30.45 -5.22 -4.14
N ARG A 474 31.03 -4.89 -5.29
CA ARG A 474 32.43 -4.47 -5.44
C ARG A 474 32.49 -2.97 -5.65
N ALA A 475 32.78 -2.24 -4.58
CA ALA A 475 32.71 -0.80 -4.54
C ALA A 475 34.08 -0.15 -4.79
N GLN A 476 34.29 0.42 -5.98
CA GLN A 476 35.50 1.18 -6.28
C GLN A 476 35.43 2.59 -5.70
N MET A 477 36.51 3.03 -5.04
CA MET A 477 36.68 4.36 -4.46
C MET A 477 38.10 4.90 -4.71
N ARG A 478 38.28 6.22 -4.63
CA ARG A 478 39.60 6.87 -4.77
C ARG A 478 40.42 6.83 -3.48
N ASP A 479 39.74 7.05 -2.35
CA ASP A 479 40.28 7.01 -1.00
C ASP A 479 39.16 6.65 -0.02
N LEU A 480 39.51 6.44 1.25
CA LEU A 480 38.57 6.11 2.32
C LEU A 480 38.17 7.34 3.16
N ASN A 481 38.39 8.55 2.64
CA ASN A 481 38.07 9.76 3.38
C ASN A 481 36.56 10.01 3.36
N GLY A 482 36.03 10.48 4.49
CA GLY A 482 34.63 10.82 4.65
C GLY A 482 33.83 9.77 5.42
N ILE A 483 32.58 10.13 5.75
CA ILE A 483 31.68 9.28 6.53
C ILE A 483 31.12 8.15 5.65
N VAL A 484 30.72 8.47 4.42
CA VAL A 484 30.15 7.50 3.46
C VAL A 484 31.13 6.37 3.15
N ALA A 485 32.41 6.67 2.94
CA ALA A 485 33.41 5.64 2.67
C ALA A 485 33.57 4.65 3.85
N ARG A 486 33.53 5.16 5.09
CA ARG A 486 33.59 4.34 6.31
C ARG A 486 32.34 3.48 6.48
N GLU A 487 31.17 4.08 6.31
CA GLU A 487 29.86 3.40 6.37
C GLU A 487 29.81 2.21 5.41
N LEU A 488 30.20 2.42 4.14
CA LEU A 488 30.14 1.36 3.14
C LEU A 488 31.13 0.21 3.39
N CYS A 489 32.22 0.44 4.14
CA CYS A 489 33.16 -0.61 4.54
C CYS A 489 32.60 -1.53 5.64
N GLU A 490 31.59 -1.09 6.39
CA GLU A 490 30.99 -1.85 7.51
C GLU A 490 29.89 -2.84 7.04
N LEU A 491 29.52 -2.82 5.76
CA LEU A 491 28.48 -3.67 5.21
C LEU A 491 29.03 -5.05 4.82
N ASP A 492 28.48 -6.13 5.41
CA ASP A 492 28.94 -7.53 5.25
C ASP A 492 29.06 -8.03 3.80
N ASN A 493 28.24 -7.49 2.89
CA ASN A 493 28.19 -7.89 1.47
C ASN A 493 28.89 -6.90 0.53
N VAL A 494 29.67 -5.95 1.06
CA VAL A 494 30.38 -4.93 0.28
C VAL A 494 31.89 -5.12 0.41
N THR A 495 32.57 -5.29 -0.72
CA THR A 495 34.03 -5.30 -0.80
C THR A 495 34.51 -4.00 -1.44
N VAL A 496 35.29 -3.21 -0.71
CA VAL A 496 35.82 -1.93 -1.19
C VAL A 496 37.17 -2.10 -1.89
N TYR A 497 37.30 -1.48 -3.06
CA TYR A 497 38.51 -1.49 -3.88
C TYR A 497 39.04 -0.07 -4.06
N ILE A 498 40.29 0.15 -3.64
CA ILE A 498 41.00 1.42 -3.85
C ILE A 498 41.97 1.24 -5.00
N GLY A 499 41.78 1.98 -6.09
CA GLY A 499 42.63 1.88 -7.27
C GLY A 499 42.33 2.95 -8.31
N ALA A 500 43.34 3.25 -9.12
CA ALA A 500 43.26 4.21 -10.22
C ALA A 500 42.47 3.59 -11.39
N LEU A 501 41.55 4.37 -11.97
CA LEU A 501 40.70 3.89 -13.07
C LEU A 501 41.43 3.86 -14.42
N GLU A 502 42.66 4.38 -14.45
CA GLU A 502 43.58 4.31 -15.58
C GLU A 502 44.36 2.98 -15.63
N ASP A 503 44.39 2.21 -14.53
CA ASP A 503 45.05 0.90 -14.47
C ASP A 503 44.15 -0.20 -15.05
N LYS A 504 44.48 -0.65 -16.26
CA LYS A 504 43.75 -1.71 -16.96
C LYS A 504 43.72 -3.03 -16.21
N LYS A 505 44.79 -3.39 -15.50
CA LYS A 505 44.85 -4.65 -14.75
C LYS A 505 43.91 -4.59 -13.54
N PHE A 506 43.90 -3.45 -12.85
CA PHE A 506 42.95 -3.20 -11.76
C PHE A 506 41.49 -3.29 -12.24
N LEU A 507 41.17 -2.69 -13.39
CA LEU A 507 39.82 -2.78 -13.96
C LEU A 507 39.44 -4.22 -14.35
N ASP A 508 40.36 -4.97 -14.97
CA ASP A 508 40.13 -6.39 -15.30
C ASP A 508 39.79 -7.21 -14.05
N ASP A 509 40.52 -7.01 -12.95
CA ASP A 509 40.29 -7.72 -11.68
C ASP A 509 38.97 -7.28 -11.01
N LEU A 510 38.65 -5.98 -11.04
CA LEU A 510 37.43 -5.43 -10.47
C LEU A 510 36.18 -6.04 -11.11
N PHE A 511 36.15 -6.14 -12.45
CA PHE A 511 35.00 -6.64 -13.21
C PHE A 511 34.95 -8.17 -13.32
N LYS A 512 36.02 -8.88 -12.93
CA LYS A 512 36.12 -10.33 -13.06
C LYS A 512 34.95 -11.09 -12.41
N SER A 513 34.19 -11.82 -13.22
CA SER A 513 33.04 -12.64 -12.76
C SER A 513 31.87 -11.84 -12.15
N ALA A 514 31.84 -10.51 -12.33
CA ALA A 514 30.66 -9.71 -11.99
C ALA A 514 29.58 -9.86 -13.07
N GLN A 515 28.31 -9.76 -12.69
CA GLN A 515 27.17 -9.87 -13.61
C GLN A 515 26.67 -8.49 -14.05
N CYS A 516 26.72 -7.50 -13.16
CA CYS A 516 26.17 -6.17 -13.37
C CYS A 516 27.20 -5.09 -13.02
N ALA A 517 27.03 -3.89 -13.58
CA ALA A 517 27.84 -2.75 -13.18
C ALA A 517 27.05 -1.44 -13.19
N PHE A 518 27.18 -0.64 -12.13
CA PHE A 518 26.66 0.73 -12.05
C PHE A 518 27.82 1.73 -12.02
N ILE A 519 27.89 2.56 -13.05
CA ILE A 519 28.99 3.48 -13.28
C ILE A 519 28.51 4.89 -13.05
N ASN A 520 28.74 5.38 -11.84
CA ASN A 520 28.62 6.79 -11.53
C ASN A 520 29.86 7.53 -12.03
N THR A 521 29.64 8.63 -12.75
CA THR A 521 30.72 9.31 -13.47
C THR A 521 31.70 10.02 -12.55
N THR A 522 32.93 10.17 -13.01
CA THR A 522 34.00 10.90 -12.34
C THR A 522 34.15 12.28 -12.96
N HIS A 523 34.51 13.30 -12.17
CA HIS A 523 34.74 14.67 -12.67
C HIS A 523 36.24 15.05 -12.68
N TRP A 524 37.11 14.05 -12.54
CA TRP A 524 38.56 14.21 -12.49
C TRP A 524 39.23 13.30 -13.51
N GLY A 525 40.48 13.61 -13.84
CA GLY A 525 41.24 12.91 -14.88
C GLY A 525 40.67 13.17 -16.28
N ASP A 526 41.08 12.36 -17.24
CA ASP A 526 40.48 12.34 -18.57
C ASP A 526 39.22 11.45 -18.53
N GLU A 527 38.07 12.08 -18.28
CA GLU A 527 36.78 11.40 -18.12
C GLU A 527 36.40 10.54 -19.34
N VAL A 528 36.77 10.97 -20.56
CA VAL A 528 36.50 10.21 -21.77
C VAL A 528 37.38 8.97 -21.84
N ALA A 529 38.68 9.10 -21.56
CA ALA A 529 39.60 7.96 -21.54
C ALA A 529 39.25 6.94 -20.44
N ILE A 530 38.88 7.42 -19.25
CA ILE A 530 38.43 6.59 -18.11
C ILE A 530 37.14 5.86 -18.48
N GLY A 531 36.14 6.58 -18.98
CA GLY A 531 34.85 6.01 -19.36
C GLY A 531 34.96 4.93 -20.45
N ARG A 532 35.84 5.14 -21.43
CA ARG A 532 36.17 4.13 -22.45
C ARG A 532 36.81 2.88 -21.83
N SER A 533 37.78 3.07 -20.94
CA SER A 533 38.49 1.97 -20.29
C SER A 533 37.57 1.11 -19.42
N LEU A 534 36.64 1.74 -18.69
CA LEU A 534 35.60 1.05 -17.92
C LEU A 534 34.66 0.23 -18.82
N ALA A 535 34.20 0.82 -19.92
CA ALA A 535 33.32 0.15 -20.87
C ALA A 535 34.01 -1.05 -21.54
N ASP A 536 35.29 -0.92 -21.90
CA ASP A 536 36.10 -1.99 -22.47
C ASP A 536 36.31 -3.15 -21.47
N ALA A 537 36.64 -2.83 -20.22
CA ALA A 537 36.81 -3.83 -19.16
C ALA A 537 35.49 -4.57 -18.88
N ALA A 538 34.37 -3.86 -18.78
CA ALA A 538 33.05 -4.44 -18.61
C ALA A 538 32.65 -5.36 -19.77
N LYS A 539 32.93 -4.93 -21.02
CA LYS A 539 32.68 -5.74 -22.22
C LYS A 539 33.53 -7.01 -22.23
N LYS A 540 34.81 -6.89 -21.90
CA LYS A 540 35.74 -8.03 -21.80
C LYS A 540 35.33 -9.03 -20.71
N ALA A 541 34.82 -8.54 -19.57
CA ALA A 541 34.35 -9.37 -18.47
C ALA A 541 32.98 -10.03 -18.74
N GLY A 542 32.26 -9.62 -19.79
CA GLY A 542 30.94 -10.16 -20.13
C GLY A 542 29.82 -9.66 -19.23
N ILE A 543 29.89 -8.39 -18.79
CA ILE A 543 28.83 -7.76 -17.99
C ILE A 543 27.49 -7.83 -18.74
N GLN A 544 26.47 -8.33 -18.04
CA GLN A 544 25.15 -8.60 -18.60
C GLN A 544 24.29 -7.35 -18.67
N HIS A 545 24.45 -6.43 -17.72
CA HIS A 545 23.76 -5.14 -17.72
C HIS A 545 24.66 -4.06 -17.13
N TYR A 546 24.91 -3.03 -17.93
CA TYR A 546 25.79 -1.91 -17.60
C TYR A 546 24.96 -0.62 -17.48
N ILE A 547 24.77 -0.11 -16.27
CA ILE A 547 24.06 1.16 -16.05
C ILE A 547 25.10 2.27 -15.93
N TYR A 548 24.97 3.29 -16.79
CA TYR A 548 25.90 4.41 -16.86
C TYR A 548 25.18 5.73 -16.54
N SER A 549 25.70 6.48 -15.56
CA SER A 549 25.19 7.81 -15.19
C SER A 549 25.67 8.85 -16.22
N SER A 550 24.79 9.28 -17.11
CA SER A 550 25.09 10.15 -18.26
C SER A 550 24.42 11.51 -18.11
N MET A 551 24.75 12.45 -19.02
CA MET A 551 24.10 13.77 -19.12
C MET A 551 24.03 14.19 -20.60
N PRO A 552 23.10 15.09 -20.99
CA PRO A 552 22.97 15.54 -22.36
C PRO A 552 24.15 16.43 -22.79
N ASP A 553 24.42 16.45 -24.10
CA ASP A 553 25.15 17.52 -24.75
C ASP A 553 24.14 18.45 -25.44
N HIS A 554 23.91 19.64 -24.88
CA HIS A 554 22.92 20.58 -25.41
C HIS A 554 23.24 21.09 -26.81
N SER A 555 24.50 21.05 -27.25
CA SER A 555 24.91 21.56 -28.56
C SER A 555 24.36 20.74 -29.72
N VAL A 556 23.98 19.48 -29.48
CA VAL A 556 23.52 18.56 -30.54
C VAL A 556 22.05 18.75 -30.93
N PHE A 557 21.28 19.55 -30.18
CA PHE A 557 19.84 19.78 -30.43
C PHE A 557 19.53 20.89 -31.45
N GLY A 558 20.53 21.50 -32.09
CA GLY A 558 20.34 22.44 -33.20
C GLY A 558 19.82 23.84 -32.82
N ASN A 559 19.60 24.13 -31.53
CA ASN A 559 19.05 25.39 -31.04
C ASN A 559 20.11 26.46 -30.65
N ASN A 560 21.34 26.30 -31.14
CA ASN A 560 22.50 27.16 -30.82
C ASN A 560 22.79 27.26 -29.30
N TRP A 561 22.50 26.20 -28.55
CA TRP A 561 22.84 26.08 -27.14
C TRP A 561 24.31 25.67 -26.96
N ARG A 562 24.95 26.14 -25.90
CA ARG A 562 26.33 25.75 -25.59
C ARG A 562 26.34 24.39 -24.90
N ALA A 563 27.28 23.53 -25.28
CA ALA A 563 27.58 22.32 -24.54
C ALA A 563 28.03 22.67 -23.11
N LEU A 564 27.64 21.86 -22.14
CA LEU A 564 28.09 22.02 -20.76
C LEU A 564 29.39 21.19 -20.58
N PRO A 565 30.54 21.81 -20.26
CA PRO A 565 31.85 21.14 -20.22
C PRO A 565 31.94 19.89 -19.34
N LEU A 566 31.20 19.82 -18.24
CA LEU A 566 31.15 18.64 -17.36
C LEU A 566 30.09 17.60 -17.75
N TRP A 567 29.25 17.88 -18.75
CA TRP A 567 28.20 16.97 -19.23
C TRP A 567 28.55 16.35 -20.59
N ALA A 568 29.15 17.13 -21.49
CA ALA A 568 29.52 16.67 -22.83
C ALA A 568 30.48 15.44 -22.85
N PRO A 569 31.47 15.31 -21.93
CA PRO A 569 32.26 14.07 -21.82
C PRO A 569 31.40 12.84 -21.51
N LYS A 570 30.38 12.96 -20.64
CA LYS A 570 29.46 11.86 -20.29
C LYS A 570 28.68 11.39 -21.51
N PHE A 571 28.15 12.34 -22.27
CA PHE A 571 27.48 12.06 -23.55
C PHE A 571 28.41 11.35 -24.54
N THR A 572 29.67 11.80 -24.63
CA THR A 572 30.69 11.21 -25.51
C THR A 572 31.00 9.75 -25.13
N VAL A 573 31.13 9.45 -23.84
CA VAL A 573 31.33 8.09 -23.33
C VAL A 573 30.09 7.23 -23.60
N GLU A 574 28.88 7.77 -23.42
CA GLU A 574 27.64 7.07 -23.78
C GLU A 574 27.64 6.66 -25.27
N GLN A 575 28.02 7.57 -26.19
CA GLN A 575 28.10 7.23 -27.61
C GLN A 575 29.09 6.10 -27.87
N TYR A 576 30.22 6.09 -27.16
CA TYR A 576 31.20 5.03 -27.24
C TYR A 576 30.67 3.68 -26.71
N ILE A 577 30.00 3.67 -25.56
CA ILE A 577 29.37 2.46 -24.99
C ILE A 577 28.39 1.84 -25.99
N ARG A 578 27.59 2.68 -26.66
CA ARG A 578 26.69 2.26 -27.74
C ARG A 578 27.46 1.68 -28.93
N GLN A 579 28.53 2.35 -29.35
CA GLN A 579 29.37 1.93 -30.48
C GLN A 579 30.00 0.55 -30.25
N ILE A 580 30.47 0.26 -29.03
CA ILE A 580 31.04 -1.05 -28.71
C ILE A 580 29.98 -2.13 -28.46
N GLY A 581 28.69 -1.79 -28.47
CA GLY A 581 27.60 -2.77 -28.33
C GLY A 581 27.50 -3.41 -26.95
N LEU A 582 27.91 -2.70 -25.88
CA LEU A 582 27.74 -3.17 -24.51
C LEU A 582 26.25 -3.07 -24.10
N PRO A 583 25.63 -4.09 -23.48
CA PRO A 583 24.24 -4.01 -23.04
C PRO A 583 24.08 -2.99 -21.91
N ALA A 584 23.61 -1.78 -22.25
CA ALA A 584 23.71 -0.63 -21.36
C ALA A 584 22.44 0.20 -21.26
N THR A 585 22.22 0.79 -20.08
CA THR A 585 21.16 1.77 -19.82
C THR A 585 21.78 3.06 -19.32
N PHE A 586 21.29 4.19 -19.81
CA PHE A 586 21.86 5.50 -19.54
C PHE A 586 20.91 6.28 -18.63
N VAL A 587 21.36 6.62 -17.44
CA VAL A 587 20.54 7.31 -16.43
C VAL A 587 20.97 8.77 -16.36
N TYR A 588 20.02 9.66 -16.58
CA TYR A 588 20.21 11.11 -16.58
C TYR A 588 19.60 11.63 -15.28
N CYS A 589 20.43 11.96 -14.30
CA CYS A 589 19.95 12.35 -12.98
C CYS A 589 19.59 13.84 -12.94
N GLY A 590 18.45 14.17 -12.33
CA GLY A 590 17.99 15.53 -12.13
C GLY A 590 18.78 16.29 -11.06
N ILE A 591 18.30 17.46 -10.70
CA ILE A 591 18.93 18.30 -9.69
C ILE A 591 18.68 17.70 -8.30
N TYR A 592 19.74 17.59 -7.50
CA TYR A 592 19.65 16.99 -6.18
C TYR A 592 19.10 17.99 -5.17
N HIS A 593 18.12 17.57 -4.37
CA HIS A 593 17.69 18.31 -3.19
C HIS A 593 18.89 18.62 -2.28
N ASN A 594 19.79 17.64 -2.15
CA ASN A 594 21.00 17.73 -1.34
C ASN A 594 21.98 18.84 -1.74
N ASN A 595 21.85 19.40 -2.94
CA ASN A 595 22.69 20.51 -3.38
C ASN A 595 22.44 21.80 -2.60
N PHE A 596 21.27 21.92 -1.95
CA PHE A 596 20.91 23.09 -1.15
C PHE A 596 21.69 23.21 0.16
N THR A 597 22.38 22.15 0.59
CA THR A 597 23.25 22.18 1.78
C THR A 597 24.33 23.25 1.65
N GLY A 598 24.64 23.90 2.77
CA GLY A 598 25.50 25.06 2.99
C GLY A 598 26.98 24.81 2.78
N LEU A 599 27.31 23.84 1.95
CA LEU A 599 28.60 23.81 1.26
C LEU A 599 28.63 25.03 0.33
N ASP A 600 29.78 25.69 0.21
CA ASP A 600 29.93 26.91 -0.60
C ASP A 600 29.86 26.62 -2.13
N PHE A 601 28.77 26.02 -2.61
CA PHE A 601 28.51 25.83 -4.04
C PHE A 601 27.80 27.06 -4.62
N PRO A 602 28.38 27.75 -5.63
CA PRO A 602 27.86 29.00 -6.16
C PRO A 602 26.42 28.98 -6.70
N LEU A 603 25.87 27.81 -7.06
CA LEU A 603 24.59 27.68 -7.78
C LEU A 603 23.38 27.42 -6.88
N PHE A 604 23.56 26.71 -5.75
CA PHE A 604 22.45 26.25 -4.89
C PHE A 604 22.53 26.78 -3.46
N ARG A 605 23.48 27.68 -3.18
CA ARG A 605 23.61 28.34 -1.89
C ARG A 605 22.33 29.09 -1.53
N MET A 606 21.76 28.75 -0.38
CA MET A 606 20.71 29.55 0.27
C MET A 606 21.36 30.54 1.23
N GLU A 607 21.17 31.83 0.96
CA GLU A 607 21.71 32.90 1.79
C GLU A 607 20.77 33.18 2.97
N HIS A 608 21.21 32.81 4.18
CA HIS A 608 20.51 33.15 5.42
C HIS A 608 20.53 34.67 5.65
N GLN A 609 19.36 35.23 5.95
CA GLN A 609 19.14 36.65 6.18
C GLN A 609 19.07 36.95 7.68
N TYR A 610 19.29 38.21 8.06
CA TYR A 610 19.22 38.65 9.46
C TYR A 610 17.85 38.43 10.13
N ASP A 611 16.77 38.38 9.34
CA ASP A 611 15.40 38.12 9.81
C ASP A 611 15.07 36.62 9.94
N GLY A 612 16.06 35.73 9.76
CA GLY A 612 15.89 34.28 9.78
C GLY A 612 15.33 33.69 8.48
N SER A 613 15.06 34.51 7.46
CA SER A 613 14.64 34.06 6.13
C SER A 613 15.83 33.59 5.29
N PHE A 614 15.56 32.91 4.17
CA PHE A 614 16.57 32.53 3.19
C PHE A 614 16.29 33.16 1.82
N VAL A 615 17.35 33.46 1.09
CA VAL A 615 17.27 33.84 -0.33
C VAL A 615 18.08 32.86 -1.15
N TRP A 616 17.43 32.22 -2.12
CA TRP A 616 18.12 31.44 -3.14
C TRP A 616 18.24 32.26 -4.42
N GLN A 617 19.47 32.59 -4.81
CA GLN A 617 19.76 33.28 -6.07
C GLN A 617 20.33 32.33 -7.12
N ALA A 618 19.69 32.24 -8.29
CA ALA A 618 20.15 31.42 -9.40
C ALA A 618 19.74 32.03 -10.76
N PRO A 619 20.34 31.60 -11.88
CA PRO A 619 20.06 32.18 -13.21
C PRO A 619 18.77 31.63 -13.85
N PHE A 620 18.18 30.59 -13.28
CA PHE A 620 17.01 29.91 -13.83
C PHE A 620 15.78 30.83 -13.91
N HIS A 621 14.95 30.63 -14.93
CA HIS A 621 13.69 31.37 -15.03
C HIS A 621 12.75 30.98 -13.85
N PRO A 622 12.15 31.95 -13.12
CA PRO A 622 11.36 31.67 -11.92
C PRO A 622 10.17 30.71 -12.12
N ASP A 623 9.64 30.66 -13.34
CA ASP A 623 8.47 29.88 -13.72
C ASP A 623 8.80 28.72 -14.68
N GLN A 624 10.09 28.44 -14.91
CA GLN A 624 10.50 27.28 -15.71
C GLN A 624 10.71 26.07 -14.79
N PRO A 625 9.98 24.96 -14.99
CA PRO A 625 10.18 23.75 -14.21
C PRO A 625 11.56 23.16 -14.44
N LEU A 626 12.16 22.65 -13.37
CA LEU A 626 13.41 21.91 -13.37
C LEU A 626 13.17 20.52 -12.76
N PRO A 627 13.91 19.48 -13.19
CA PRO A 627 13.76 18.14 -12.66
C PRO A 627 14.52 17.97 -11.34
N TRP A 628 13.87 17.41 -10.32
CA TRP A 628 14.41 17.26 -8.96
C TRP A 628 14.33 15.82 -8.42
N LEU A 629 15.28 15.45 -7.56
CA LEU A 629 15.29 14.19 -6.79
C LEU A 629 16.10 14.32 -5.49
N ASP A 630 15.89 13.41 -4.54
CA ASP A 630 16.83 13.18 -3.44
C ASP A 630 17.85 12.10 -3.83
N SER A 631 19.13 12.48 -3.92
CA SER A 631 20.18 11.61 -4.46
C SER A 631 20.58 10.48 -3.52
N GLU A 632 20.40 10.65 -2.22
CA GLU A 632 20.73 9.64 -1.20
C GLU A 632 19.58 8.65 -1.02
N HIS A 633 18.34 9.12 -1.17
CA HIS A 633 17.14 8.33 -0.93
C HIS A 633 16.61 7.61 -2.19
N ASP A 634 16.54 8.30 -3.33
CA ASP A 634 15.70 7.85 -4.43
C ASP A 634 16.46 7.08 -5.52
N ILE A 635 17.75 7.36 -5.68
CA ILE A 635 18.55 6.78 -6.77
C ILE A 635 18.73 5.28 -6.59
N GLY A 636 19.09 4.84 -5.38
CA GLY A 636 19.38 3.43 -5.11
C GLY A 636 18.25 2.49 -5.49
N PRO A 637 17.01 2.72 -5.00
CA PRO A 637 15.84 1.92 -5.38
C PRO A 637 15.57 1.93 -6.89
N ALA A 638 15.68 3.09 -7.55
CA ALA A 638 15.44 3.20 -8.99
C ALA A 638 16.49 2.46 -9.83
N ILE A 639 17.78 2.58 -9.50
CA ILE A 639 18.86 1.84 -10.16
C ILE A 639 18.70 0.34 -9.94
N TYR A 640 18.31 -0.07 -8.72
CA TYR A 640 18.01 -1.48 -8.43
C TYR A 640 16.89 -2.02 -9.32
N GLN A 641 15.79 -1.26 -9.47
CA GLN A 641 14.68 -1.63 -10.34
C GLN A 641 15.10 -1.72 -11.82
N LEU A 642 16.01 -0.85 -12.30
CA LEU A 642 16.56 -0.96 -13.65
C LEU A 642 17.34 -2.27 -13.86
N PHE A 643 18.19 -2.67 -12.90
CA PHE A 643 18.88 -3.96 -12.99
C PHE A 643 17.94 -5.16 -12.91
N LYS A 644 16.88 -5.03 -12.11
CA LYS A 644 15.83 -6.04 -11.96
C LYS A 644 15.13 -6.31 -13.28
N GLU A 645 14.67 -5.25 -13.93
CA GLU A 645 13.96 -5.34 -15.22
C GLU A 645 14.89 -5.66 -16.40
N GLY A 646 16.19 -5.42 -16.21
CA GLY A 646 17.25 -5.95 -17.04
C GLY A 646 17.37 -5.30 -18.43
N PRO A 647 18.37 -5.75 -19.21
CA PRO A 647 18.69 -5.16 -20.51
C PRO A 647 17.62 -5.45 -21.57
N ARG A 648 16.76 -6.48 -21.39
CA ARG A 648 15.66 -6.75 -22.33
C ARG A 648 14.70 -5.56 -22.45
N LYS A 649 14.43 -4.87 -21.34
CA LYS A 649 13.57 -3.68 -21.30
C LYS A 649 14.36 -2.38 -21.53
N TRP A 650 15.59 -2.31 -21.02
CA TRP A 650 16.31 -1.04 -20.86
C TRP A 650 17.57 -0.86 -21.72
N ASN A 651 17.98 -1.86 -22.50
CA ASN A 651 19.18 -1.74 -23.33
C ASN A 651 19.04 -0.58 -24.35
N GLY A 652 20.05 0.28 -24.39
CA GLY A 652 20.12 1.46 -25.23
C GLY A 652 19.23 2.62 -24.80
N LYS A 653 18.41 2.51 -23.74
CA LYS A 653 17.50 3.58 -23.33
C LYS A 653 18.18 4.66 -22.47
N ARG A 654 17.68 5.90 -22.60
CA ARG A 654 17.98 7.02 -21.70
C ARG A 654 16.83 7.19 -20.73
N ILE A 655 17.14 7.31 -19.45
CA ILE A 655 16.16 7.38 -18.36
C ILE A 655 16.32 8.73 -17.66
N PRO A 656 15.37 9.67 -17.80
CA PRO A 656 15.40 10.91 -17.04
C PRO A 656 14.96 10.62 -15.61
N LEU A 657 15.94 10.42 -14.73
CA LEU A 657 15.72 10.12 -13.33
C LEU A 657 15.50 11.43 -12.58
N ALA A 658 14.25 11.74 -12.28
CA ALA A 658 13.78 12.86 -11.47
C ALA A 658 12.32 12.61 -11.05
N PHE A 659 12.02 12.84 -9.78
CA PHE A 659 10.73 12.49 -9.17
C PHE A 659 9.79 13.68 -9.01
N ALA A 660 10.29 14.89 -9.27
CA ALA A 660 9.48 16.09 -9.36
C ALA A 660 9.96 16.99 -10.51
N SER A 661 9.03 17.75 -11.08
CA SER A 661 9.33 18.85 -11.99
C SER A 661 8.78 20.12 -11.35
N MET A 662 9.67 20.97 -10.82
CA MET A 662 9.30 22.12 -10.00
C MET A 662 10.03 23.37 -10.45
N THR A 663 9.31 24.48 -10.51
CA THR A 663 9.88 25.80 -10.75
C THR A 663 10.70 26.28 -9.54
N PRO A 664 11.68 27.18 -9.72
CA PRO A 664 12.42 27.74 -8.59
C PRO A 664 11.53 28.37 -7.50
N ARG A 665 10.40 28.96 -7.88
CA ARG A 665 9.40 29.49 -6.92
C ARG A 665 8.74 28.38 -6.10
N GLU A 666 8.36 27.28 -6.73
CA GLU A 666 7.77 26.13 -6.04
C GLU A 666 8.77 25.44 -5.11
N VAL A 667 10.04 25.37 -5.49
CA VAL A 667 11.11 24.87 -4.62
C VAL A 667 11.25 25.74 -3.37
N CYS A 668 11.38 27.07 -3.53
CA CYS A 668 11.41 27.99 -2.39
C CYS A 668 10.14 27.91 -1.54
N LYS A 669 8.97 27.67 -2.14
CA LYS A 669 7.73 27.45 -1.39
C LYS A 669 7.79 26.15 -0.58
N ALA A 670 8.26 25.04 -1.16
CA ALA A 670 8.43 23.77 -0.46
C ALA A 670 9.42 23.89 0.71
N PHE A 671 10.55 24.57 0.51
CA PHE A 671 11.48 24.90 1.60
C PHE A 671 10.85 25.80 2.65
N SER A 672 10.03 26.78 2.24
CA SER A 672 9.35 27.65 3.20
C SER A 672 8.40 26.87 4.11
N THR A 673 7.66 25.92 3.55
CA THR A 673 6.79 25.02 4.30
C THR A 673 7.61 24.11 5.22
N GLY A 674 8.62 23.41 4.68
CA GLY A 674 9.42 22.43 5.42
C GLY A 674 10.22 23.05 6.57
N LEU A 675 10.81 24.23 6.36
CA LEU A 675 11.60 24.96 7.37
C LEU A 675 10.77 25.83 8.30
N ARG A 676 9.49 26.08 7.95
CA ARG A 676 8.64 27.08 8.62
C ARG A 676 9.29 28.47 8.70
N ARG A 677 10.06 28.83 7.67
CA ARG A 677 10.76 30.11 7.51
C ARG A 677 10.50 30.64 6.11
N SER A 678 10.59 31.95 5.89
CA SER A 678 10.44 32.49 4.53
C SER A 678 11.66 32.12 3.69
N VAL A 679 11.43 31.53 2.52
CA VAL A 679 12.48 31.25 1.54
C VAL A 679 12.06 31.88 0.21
N ARG A 680 12.89 32.78 -0.32
CA ARG A 680 12.57 33.58 -1.51
C ARG A 680 13.53 33.26 -2.65
N TYR A 681 12.96 33.07 -3.84
CA TYR A 681 13.75 32.96 -5.05
C TYR A 681 14.09 34.35 -5.62
N LYS A 682 15.34 34.56 -5.99
CA LYS A 682 15.81 35.76 -6.69
C LYS A 682 16.50 35.34 -7.98
N ARG A 683 15.95 35.71 -9.14
CA ARG A 683 16.66 35.49 -10.40
C ARG A 683 17.86 36.44 -10.46
N GLY A 684 19.05 35.91 -10.73
CA GLY A 684 20.26 36.69 -10.84
C GLY A 684 21.43 35.85 -11.36
N PRO A 685 22.58 36.46 -11.63
CA PRO A 685 23.74 35.73 -12.11
C PRO A 685 24.29 34.78 -11.05
N ILE A 686 25.06 33.78 -11.48
CA ILE A 686 25.77 32.88 -10.57
C ILE A 686 26.90 33.66 -9.90
N VAL A 687 26.85 33.78 -8.57
CA VAL A 687 27.84 34.54 -7.81
C VAL A 687 28.91 33.60 -7.25
N ILE A 688 30.12 33.68 -7.79
CA ILE A 688 31.25 32.84 -7.37
C ILE A 688 32.03 33.57 -6.27
N ASN A 689 31.70 33.27 -5.01
CA ASN A 689 32.33 33.88 -3.83
C ASN A 689 33.41 32.99 -3.17
N VAL A 690 33.74 31.84 -3.77
CA VAL A 690 34.75 30.91 -3.25
C VAL A 690 35.75 30.45 -4.31
N PRO A 691 36.96 30.01 -3.92
CA PRO A 691 37.94 29.46 -4.84
C PRO A 691 37.35 28.32 -5.68
N THR A 692 37.16 28.59 -6.97
CA THR A 692 36.49 27.67 -7.90
C THR A 692 37.45 27.27 -9.03
N PRO A 693 37.64 25.98 -9.35
CA PRO A 693 38.49 25.55 -10.46
C PRO A 693 38.01 26.11 -11.81
N THR A 694 38.94 26.42 -12.72
CA THR A 694 38.63 27.03 -14.03
C THR A 694 37.58 26.24 -14.82
N GLY A 695 37.73 24.91 -14.91
CA GLY A 695 36.76 24.07 -15.62
C GLY A 695 35.35 24.11 -15.02
N TYR A 696 35.21 24.28 -13.71
CA TYR A 696 33.89 24.45 -13.08
C TYR A 696 33.31 25.85 -13.35
N ARG A 697 34.14 26.90 -13.42
CA ARG A 697 33.67 28.25 -13.82
C ARG A 697 33.15 28.28 -15.25
N GLU A 698 33.87 27.64 -16.17
CA GLU A 698 33.43 27.49 -17.56
C GLU A 698 32.10 26.74 -17.64
N HIS A 699 31.94 25.70 -16.81
CA HIS A 699 30.67 24.99 -16.68
C HIS A 699 29.53 25.87 -16.17
N LEU A 700 29.74 26.63 -15.09
CA LEU A 700 28.73 27.54 -14.56
C LEU A 700 28.34 28.63 -15.58
N SER A 701 29.30 29.18 -16.31
CA SER A 701 29.03 30.16 -17.37
C SER A 701 28.23 29.57 -18.54
N ALA A 702 28.58 28.34 -18.98
CA ALA A 702 27.81 27.65 -20.01
C ALA A 702 26.39 27.30 -19.52
N LEU A 703 26.24 26.92 -18.25
CA LEU A 703 24.95 26.63 -17.62
C LEU A 703 24.06 27.87 -17.52
N GLU A 704 24.62 28.99 -17.06
CA GLU A 704 23.92 30.29 -17.00
C GLU A 704 23.40 30.70 -18.38
N TYR A 705 24.22 30.56 -19.42
CA TYR A 705 23.78 30.83 -20.80
C TYR A 705 22.71 29.84 -21.29
N THR A 706 22.99 28.54 -21.22
CA THR A 706 22.14 27.51 -21.86
C THR A 706 20.85 27.25 -21.09
N LEU A 707 20.92 27.05 -19.76
CA LEU A 707 19.74 26.76 -18.94
C LEU A 707 19.09 28.03 -18.36
N GLY A 708 19.87 29.10 -18.12
CA GLY A 708 19.36 30.35 -17.54
C GLY A 708 18.84 31.35 -18.57
N GLU A 709 19.69 31.78 -19.50
CA GLU A 709 19.33 32.80 -20.51
C GLU A 709 18.50 32.21 -21.66
N LYS A 710 18.91 31.06 -22.20
CA LYS A 710 18.22 30.40 -23.31
C LYS A 710 17.06 29.51 -22.88
N GLY A 711 16.95 29.20 -21.58
CA GLY A 711 15.87 28.37 -21.04
C GLY A 711 15.80 26.98 -21.64
N ALA A 712 16.93 26.40 -22.05
CA ALA A 712 16.95 25.04 -22.60
C ALA A 712 16.44 24.05 -21.53
N PRO A 713 15.69 22.99 -21.92
CA PRO A 713 15.30 21.93 -20.99
C PRO A 713 16.54 21.26 -20.37
N TYR A 714 16.47 20.90 -19.09
CA TYR A 714 17.59 20.36 -18.32
C TYR A 714 18.13 19.06 -18.92
N PHE A 715 17.25 18.10 -19.24
CA PHE A 715 17.61 16.84 -19.90
C PHE A 715 17.63 16.93 -21.43
N GLY A 716 17.24 18.07 -21.98
CA GLY A 716 16.96 18.24 -23.40
C GLY A 716 15.50 17.94 -23.76
N PRO A 717 15.04 18.40 -24.92
CA PRO A 717 13.63 18.39 -25.31
C PRO A 717 13.00 16.99 -25.40
N ASP A 718 13.82 15.97 -25.66
CA ASP A 718 13.35 14.61 -25.91
C ASP A 718 13.03 13.83 -24.63
N LEU A 719 13.60 14.22 -23.49
CA LEU A 719 13.52 13.47 -22.23
C LEU A 719 12.75 14.22 -21.13
N GLU A 720 12.72 15.55 -21.17
CA GLU A 720 11.99 16.35 -20.17
C GLU A 720 10.49 15.97 -20.04
N PRO A 721 9.75 15.68 -21.13
CA PRO A 721 8.33 15.33 -21.04
C PRO A 721 8.03 14.04 -20.26
N ASP A 722 9.01 13.16 -20.11
CA ASP A 722 8.87 11.88 -19.41
C ASP A 722 9.02 12.01 -17.88
N VAL A 723 9.35 13.21 -17.38
CA VAL A 723 9.49 13.51 -15.95
C VAL A 723 8.16 14.00 -15.35
N PRO A 724 7.73 13.50 -14.17
CA PRO A 724 8.38 12.50 -13.33
C PRO A 724 7.93 11.05 -13.61
N LYS A 725 7.09 10.83 -14.63
CA LYS A 725 6.37 9.58 -14.85
C LYS A 725 7.28 8.35 -14.87
N VAL A 726 8.33 8.36 -15.68
CA VAL A 726 9.24 7.21 -15.83
C VAL A 726 9.98 6.91 -14.52
N SER A 727 10.30 7.94 -13.74
CA SER A 727 10.96 7.76 -12.44
C SER A 727 10.02 7.18 -11.40
N LEU A 728 8.77 7.66 -11.32
CA LEU A 728 7.75 7.12 -10.41
C LEU A 728 7.37 5.67 -10.74
N GLU A 729 7.45 5.26 -12.01
CA GLU A 729 7.31 3.85 -12.40
C GLU A 729 8.45 2.97 -11.88
N LEU A 730 9.65 3.53 -11.70
CA LEU A 730 10.80 2.81 -11.14
C LEU A 730 10.79 2.81 -9.61
N TRP A 731 10.35 3.91 -8.99
CA TRP A 731 10.32 4.08 -7.53
C TRP A 731 9.22 5.07 -7.11
N GLU A 732 8.12 4.58 -6.52
CA GLU A 732 6.99 5.41 -6.09
C GLU A 732 7.17 6.02 -4.68
N GLY A 733 8.18 5.58 -3.93
CA GLY A 733 8.45 6.02 -2.56
C GLY A 733 9.45 7.16 -2.47
N ASN A 734 9.49 8.09 -3.43
CA ASN A 734 10.50 9.14 -3.46
C ASN A 734 10.34 10.16 -2.32
N ARG A 735 11.43 10.80 -1.89
CA ARG A 735 11.36 11.92 -0.96
C ARG A 735 11.06 13.21 -1.72
N SER A 736 10.00 13.92 -1.31
CA SER A 736 9.66 15.23 -1.89
C SER A 736 10.63 16.33 -1.44
N MET A 737 10.64 17.45 -2.16
CA MET A 737 11.46 18.62 -1.80
C MET A 737 11.09 19.18 -0.41
N GLU A 738 9.81 19.14 -0.05
CA GLU A 738 9.32 19.61 1.27
C GLU A 738 9.80 18.70 2.40
N GLU A 739 9.68 17.37 2.23
CA GLU A 739 10.18 16.39 3.20
C GLU A 739 11.70 16.49 3.37
N TYR A 740 12.44 16.65 2.27
CA TYR A 740 13.89 16.90 2.34
C TYR A 740 14.20 18.17 3.13
N ALA A 741 13.50 19.28 2.83
CA ALA A 741 13.71 20.54 3.53
C ALA A 741 13.38 20.44 5.02
N GLN A 742 12.38 19.66 5.39
CA GLN A 742 11.97 19.49 6.78
C GLN A 742 12.90 18.54 7.57
N GLU A 743 13.32 17.43 6.96
CA GLU A 743 13.93 16.31 7.70
C GLU A 743 15.44 16.20 7.51
N VAL A 744 15.94 16.51 6.31
CA VAL A 744 17.33 16.21 5.93
C VAL A 744 18.16 17.47 5.91
N PHE A 745 17.66 18.54 5.29
CA PHE A 745 18.39 19.79 5.16
C PHE A 745 18.88 20.34 6.53
N PRO A 746 18.07 20.39 7.60
CA PRO A 746 18.55 20.87 8.90
C PRO A 746 19.66 20.01 9.51
N VAL A 747 19.61 18.70 9.28
CA VAL A 747 20.61 17.74 9.76
C VAL A 747 21.92 17.91 9.00
N GLU A 748 21.86 18.05 7.67
CA GLU A 748 23.04 18.30 6.84
C GLU A 748 23.65 19.68 7.17
N GLU A 749 22.84 20.71 7.44
CA GLU A 749 23.31 22.04 7.84
C GLU A 749 23.98 22.05 9.22
N ALA A 750 23.39 21.36 10.19
CA ALA A 750 23.99 21.17 11.51
C ALA A 750 25.34 20.42 11.41
N ALA A 751 25.41 19.39 10.55
CA ALA A 751 26.66 18.66 10.28
C ALA A 751 27.72 19.54 9.60
N ASN A 752 27.30 20.56 8.82
CA ASN A 752 28.18 21.58 8.24
C ASN A 752 28.55 22.70 9.24
N GLY A 753 28.13 22.59 10.51
CA GLY A 753 28.48 23.54 11.57
C GLY A 753 27.62 24.81 11.62
N LEU A 754 26.47 24.81 10.94
CA LEU A 754 25.53 25.93 10.96
C LEU A 754 24.50 25.77 12.08
N THR A 755 24.38 26.79 12.93
CA THR A 755 23.54 26.76 14.15
C THR A 755 22.28 27.62 14.03
N TRP A 756 21.90 28.04 12.81
CA TRP A 756 20.72 28.89 12.59
C TRP A 756 19.39 28.25 13.04
N MET A 757 19.39 26.93 13.27
CA MET A 757 18.28 26.17 13.88
C MET A 757 18.18 26.33 15.41
N GLU A 758 19.28 26.70 16.09
CA GLU A 758 19.38 26.81 17.56
C GLU A 758 19.05 28.22 18.08
N GLU A 759 19.03 29.24 17.21
CA GLU A 759 18.63 30.60 17.56
C GLU A 759 17.10 30.71 17.74
N VAL A 760 16.62 30.17 18.86
CA VAL A 760 15.30 30.48 19.41
C VAL A 760 15.58 31.14 20.77
N GLU A 761 15.37 32.46 20.83
CA GLU A 761 15.50 33.36 22.01
C GLU A 761 16.80 34.18 22.12
N THR A 762 16.79 35.38 21.55
CA THR A 762 17.06 36.58 22.35
C THR A 762 16.35 37.81 21.75
N PRO A 763 15.49 38.53 22.51
CA PRO A 763 15.07 39.88 22.13
C PRO A 763 16.06 40.94 22.65
N ARG A 764 16.27 41.97 21.82
CA ARG A 764 16.83 43.32 22.07
C ARG A 764 18.36 43.47 22.25
N ARG A 765 18.94 44.21 21.30
CA ARG A 765 19.36 45.60 21.53
C ARG A 765 18.94 46.46 20.33
N GLU A 766 18.06 47.44 20.57
CA GLU A 766 18.06 48.66 19.77
C GLU A 766 19.45 49.26 19.92
N ILE A 767 20.20 49.31 18.83
CA ILE A 767 21.27 50.29 18.69
C ILE A 767 20.63 51.39 17.86
N GLU A 768 20.19 52.46 18.52
CA GLU A 768 20.09 53.76 17.85
C GLU A 768 21.48 54.05 17.28
N ILE A 769 21.62 53.93 15.96
CA ILE A 769 22.75 54.51 15.25
C ILE A 769 22.30 55.92 14.87
N ASP A 770 22.82 56.87 15.62
CA ASP A 770 22.75 58.30 15.36
C ASP A 770 23.40 58.56 13.98
N PHE A 771 22.59 59.04 13.03
CA PHE A 771 23.05 59.45 11.70
C PHE A 771 23.55 60.89 11.78
N GLU A 772 24.65 61.14 12.50
CA GLU A 772 25.43 62.37 12.33
C GLU A 772 26.86 62.13 12.84
N GLN A 773 27.83 62.49 12.00
CA GLN A 773 29.29 62.32 12.16
C GLN A 773 29.87 60.98 11.68
N ILE A 774 30.30 60.94 10.42
CA ILE A 774 31.73 60.94 10.07
C ILE A 774 31.85 61.46 8.62
N ASN A 775 32.44 62.65 8.50
CA ASN A 775 33.00 63.19 7.28
C ASN A 775 34.26 62.38 6.91
N CYS A 776 34.30 61.83 5.69
CA CYS A 776 35.41 61.92 4.72
C CYS A 776 35.13 61.05 3.50
#